data_AF-A0A650CN21-F1
#
_entry.id   AF-A0A650CN21-F1
#
_cell.length_a   1.000
_cell.length_b   1.000
_cell.length_c   1.000
_cell.angle_alpha   90.00
_cell.angle_beta   90.00
_cell.angle_gamma   90.00
#
_symmetry.space_group_name_H-M   'P 1'
#
loop_
_entity.id
_entity.type
_entity.pdbx_description
1 polymer ?
#
loop_
_entity_poly.entity_id
_entity_poly.type
_entity_poly.pdbx_seq_one_letter_code
_entity_poly.pdbx_strand_id
1 'polypeptide(L)'
;MPYYNRRLIKASIVSIFTPIILLLLFQSFSLLYVTLLLIITSLISILASFNRNLTYIAFILSFSASFVLIISSGNTSILGIPFLSLILAVVLGFPGLVIPCAWEVITIASALVTYELSSYEPLTRDFTLLLLSSTFTTLAFANIIAATGKGYPIVISQKGIPDGFQWEIEINGVVRKVTGRKLVLNEKRVEFHLCPSFVQGIYYLPDKISGNLKEGRKIEINFVTSNTIPYDKYPHCFATFLVTGLPSNIQWSVQVGGYDYVSSSSASPILVPILGSKNAPWKAKEIRIGEVVFKPNVESGIVNRGEKIIITYTSVVEPKKPLILPPLDKWDPRIWVGNDLYGYNVISVLGVGGNGYVLKAEKDGINYAIKVLSMRNEPLQTRALSFSSFDDLFRESENLKELSKNPRFVRIYGIYVDINNITSALRGNSEAYFKYPPAIIMEFMEGGTAADLIKTQLVNHPQWPIIVKLIIREIAMALSFLHKNGYVHLDVKPQNIFFAKKVGNQVDEVLRNLNLVGNVKLGDLGSAVKAGQKFNQATPAYSPPEQLEAIVLGKGANPSMDVFSLGITAYYLLTLHNDNPAIPYLNKASDLFISGRINEALGYINQAKVVLASWRPQLPPNTPQELVNVIYGCITTDFMKRYTSEQVAYLLSK
;
A
#
# COMPACT_ATOMS: atom_id res chain seq x y z
N MET A 1 34.65 -9.80 40.71
CA MET A 1 34.89 -9.70 42.17
C MET A 1 36.26 -10.30 42.53
N PRO A 2 37.38 -9.56 42.35
CA PRO A 2 38.72 -10.12 42.54
C PRO A 2 39.41 -9.78 43.88
N TYR A 3 38.82 -8.96 44.75
CA TYR A 3 39.54 -8.39 45.90
C TYR A 3 39.47 -9.20 47.22
N TYR A 4 38.46 -10.06 47.40
CA TYR A 4 38.28 -10.81 48.65
C TYR A 4 39.19 -12.05 48.79
N ASN A 5 39.77 -12.55 47.69
CA ASN A 5 40.51 -13.83 47.70
C ASN A 5 41.97 -13.74 48.15
N ARG A 6 42.65 -12.60 48.01
CA ARG A 6 44.09 -12.53 48.33
C ARG A 6 44.37 -12.54 49.84
N ARG A 7 43.48 -11.99 50.68
CA ARG A 7 43.63 -12.02 52.15
C ARG A 7 43.30 -13.40 52.73
N LEU A 8 42.27 -14.08 52.19
CA LEU A 8 41.94 -15.45 52.61
C LEU A 8 43.00 -16.46 52.17
N ILE A 9 43.52 -16.39 50.94
CA ILE A 9 44.62 -17.27 50.51
C ILE A 9 45.87 -17.04 51.36
N LYS A 10 46.20 -15.78 51.71
CA LYS A 10 47.31 -15.49 52.64
C LYS A 10 47.06 -16.01 54.05
N ALA A 11 45.84 -15.88 54.59
CA ALA A 11 45.48 -16.44 55.89
C ALA A 11 45.53 -17.98 55.89
N SER A 12 45.13 -18.62 54.79
CA SER A 12 45.22 -20.07 54.61
C SER A 12 46.67 -20.54 54.47
N ILE A 13 47.53 -19.83 53.74
CA ILE A 13 48.97 -20.15 53.66
C ILE A 13 49.62 -20.04 55.04
N VAL A 14 49.35 -18.96 55.78
CA VAL A 14 49.82 -18.84 57.17
C VAL A 14 49.29 -19.99 58.02
N SER A 15 47.99 -20.30 57.97
CA SER A 15 47.40 -21.44 58.70
C SER A 15 47.93 -22.82 58.27
N ILE A 16 48.43 -22.99 57.04
CA ILE A 16 49.01 -24.25 56.54
C ILE A 16 50.45 -24.40 57.03
N PHE A 17 51.25 -23.33 57.02
CA PHE A 17 52.66 -23.39 57.37
C PHE A 17 52.92 -23.26 58.87
N THR A 18 52.05 -22.60 59.63
CA THR A 18 52.26 -22.43 61.09
C THR A 18 52.31 -23.80 61.83
N PRO A 19 51.41 -24.77 61.57
CA PRO A 19 51.47 -26.09 62.18
C PRO A 19 52.69 -26.91 61.73
N ILE A 20 53.10 -26.79 60.46
CA ILE A 20 54.26 -27.50 59.91
C ILE A 20 55.58 -26.96 60.49
N ILE A 21 55.70 -25.64 60.64
CA ILE A 21 56.86 -24.98 61.26
C ILE A 21 56.92 -25.28 62.77
N LEU A 22 55.78 -25.33 63.47
CA LEU A 22 55.73 -25.70 64.89
C LEU A 22 55.97 -27.19 65.14
N LEU A 23 55.55 -28.08 64.21
CA LEU A 23 55.85 -29.52 64.23
C LEU A 23 57.34 -29.83 64.13
N LEU A 24 58.10 -29.01 63.39
CA LEU A 24 59.55 -29.13 63.29
C LEU A 24 60.29 -28.61 64.54
N LEU A 25 59.62 -27.83 65.40
CA LEU A 25 60.24 -27.14 66.53
C LEU A 25 59.88 -27.73 67.91
N PHE A 26 58.77 -28.44 68.08
CA PHE A 26 58.34 -28.95 69.39
C PHE A 26 57.92 -30.43 69.34
N GLN A 27 58.68 -31.28 70.02
CA GLN A 27 58.49 -32.74 70.06
C GLN A 27 57.44 -33.24 71.08
N SER A 28 56.66 -32.37 71.71
CA SER A 28 55.56 -32.79 72.60
C SER A 28 54.44 -31.75 72.67
N PHE A 29 53.28 -32.08 72.10
CA PHE A 29 52.09 -31.23 72.17
C PHE A 29 51.12 -31.74 73.25
N SER A 30 50.53 -30.82 74.02
CA SER A 30 49.52 -31.16 75.03
C SER A 30 48.16 -31.45 74.36
N LEU A 31 47.39 -32.37 74.96
CA LEU A 31 46.08 -32.83 74.46
C LEU A 31 45.11 -31.66 74.16
N LEU A 32 45.20 -30.58 74.94
CA LEU A 32 44.38 -29.37 74.81
C LEU A 32 44.63 -28.61 73.49
N TYR A 33 45.89 -28.58 73.03
CA TYR A 33 46.26 -27.90 71.78
C TYR A 33 45.71 -28.64 70.55
N VAL A 34 45.76 -29.96 70.59
CA VAL A 34 45.20 -30.84 69.56
C VAL A 34 43.68 -30.68 69.48
N THR A 35 42.99 -30.60 70.63
CA THR A 35 41.54 -30.36 70.67
C THR A 35 41.15 -28.99 70.11
N LEU A 36 41.90 -27.94 70.45
CA LEU A 36 41.63 -26.59 69.94
C LEU A 36 41.80 -26.51 68.42
N LEU A 37 42.85 -27.16 67.88
CA LEU A 37 43.12 -27.21 66.45
C LEU A 37 42.00 -27.96 65.71
N LEU A 38 41.51 -29.08 66.27
CA LEU A 38 40.38 -29.83 65.73
C LEU A 38 39.09 -29.02 65.72
N ILE A 39 38.83 -28.24 66.78
CA ILE A 39 37.64 -27.37 66.84
C ILE A 39 37.70 -26.27 65.78
N ILE A 40 38.86 -25.61 65.62
CA ILE A 40 39.05 -24.53 64.65
C ILE A 40 38.96 -25.06 63.21
N THR A 41 39.57 -26.20 62.90
CA THR A 41 39.48 -26.80 61.56
C THR A 41 38.06 -27.27 61.24
N SER A 42 37.32 -27.76 62.24
CA SER A 42 35.90 -28.12 62.10
C SER A 42 35.04 -26.89 61.80
N LEU A 43 35.24 -25.77 62.50
CA LEU A 43 34.53 -24.50 62.28
C LEU A 43 34.81 -23.89 60.89
N ILE A 44 36.07 -23.89 60.46
CA ILE A 44 36.47 -23.40 59.12
C ILE A 44 35.87 -24.29 58.02
N SER A 45 35.81 -25.60 58.26
CA SER A 45 35.24 -26.56 57.30
C SER A 45 33.71 -26.45 57.21
N ILE A 46 33.02 -26.20 58.34
CA ILE A 46 31.58 -25.88 58.35
C ILE A 46 31.32 -24.59 57.56
N LEU A 47 32.13 -23.53 57.75
CA LEU A 47 31.99 -22.28 56.99
C LEU A 47 32.23 -22.47 55.48
N ALA A 48 33.18 -23.34 55.10
CA ALA A 48 33.45 -23.66 53.70
C ALA A 48 32.35 -24.48 53.02
N SER A 49 31.52 -25.19 53.81
CA SER A 49 30.43 -26.02 53.31
C SER A 49 29.30 -25.25 52.61
N PHE A 50 29.23 -23.94 52.86
CA PHE A 50 28.27 -23.02 52.25
C PHE A 50 28.78 -22.37 50.95
N ASN A 51 30.01 -22.69 50.52
CA ASN A 51 30.59 -22.15 49.28
C ASN A 51 31.37 -23.21 48.50
N ARG A 52 30.77 -23.68 47.39
CA ARG A 52 31.33 -24.69 46.48
C ARG A 52 32.77 -24.41 46.01
N ASN A 53 33.20 -23.14 45.96
CA ASN A 53 34.56 -22.79 45.53
C ASN A 53 35.62 -22.96 46.63
N LEU A 54 35.22 -23.08 47.91
CA LEU A 54 36.12 -23.22 49.06
C LEU A 54 36.28 -24.68 49.52
N THR A 55 35.48 -25.59 48.96
CA THR A 55 35.47 -27.03 49.32
C THR A 55 36.83 -27.71 49.15
N TYR A 56 37.56 -27.42 48.06
CA TYR A 56 38.89 -27.98 47.84
C TYR A 56 39.92 -27.51 48.90
N ILE A 57 39.80 -26.27 49.37
CA ILE A 57 40.70 -25.70 50.38
C ILE A 57 40.43 -26.33 51.75
N ALA A 58 39.16 -26.49 52.12
CA ALA A 58 38.77 -27.15 53.38
C ALA A 58 39.21 -28.62 53.44
N PHE A 59 39.14 -29.31 52.30
CA PHE A 59 39.62 -30.68 52.17
C PHE A 59 41.13 -30.79 52.45
N ILE A 60 41.94 -29.94 51.81
CA ILE A 60 43.40 -29.92 51.99
C ILE A 60 43.76 -29.63 53.46
N LEU A 61 43.11 -28.63 54.07
CA LEU A 61 43.36 -28.27 55.47
C LEU A 61 43.02 -29.41 56.45
N SER A 62 41.92 -30.14 56.20
CA SER A 62 41.52 -31.28 57.02
C SER A 62 42.51 -32.45 56.88
N PHE A 63 42.98 -32.72 55.65
CA PHE A 63 44.00 -33.75 55.39
C PHE A 63 45.33 -33.41 56.06
N SER A 64 45.78 -32.16 55.98
CA SER A 64 47.00 -31.69 56.64
C SER A 64 46.91 -31.82 58.16
N ALA A 65 45.77 -31.51 58.78
CA ALA A 65 45.57 -31.67 60.22
C ALA A 65 45.63 -33.14 60.67
N SER A 66 45.07 -34.06 59.89
CA SER A 66 45.19 -35.51 60.15
C SER A 66 46.64 -36.01 60.04
N PHE A 67 47.43 -35.44 59.14
CA PHE A 67 48.86 -35.80 59.00
C PHE A 67 49.70 -35.32 60.20
N VAL A 68 49.37 -34.15 60.76
CA VAL A 68 50.01 -33.60 61.97
C VAL A 68 49.80 -34.51 63.19
N LEU A 69 48.60 -35.06 63.36
CA LEU A 69 48.26 -35.99 64.44
C LEU A 69 49.17 -37.24 64.44
N ILE A 70 49.47 -37.78 63.26
CA ILE A 70 50.25 -39.01 63.06
C ILE A 70 51.72 -38.82 63.45
N ILE A 71 52.30 -37.67 63.13
CA ILE A 71 53.70 -37.38 63.46
C ILE A 71 53.87 -37.21 64.99
N SER A 72 52.86 -36.67 65.68
CA SER A 72 52.93 -36.43 67.13
C SER A 72 52.80 -37.69 67.99
N SER A 73 52.22 -38.78 67.46
CA SER A 73 51.98 -40.02 68.22
C SER A 73 53.14 -41.03 68.15
N GLY A 74 54.13 -40.80 67.29
CA GLY A 74 55.39 -41.56 67.25
C GLY A 74 55.29 -43.01 66.75
N ASN A 75 54.13 -43.45 66.26
CA ASN A 75 53.90 -44.85 65.89
C ASN A 75 53.67 -45.03 64.39
N THR A 76 54.56 -45.77 63.71
CA THR A 76 54.57 -45.93 62.25
C THR A 76 53.55 -46.94 61.72
N SER A 77 52.90 -47.74 62.58
CA SER A 77 51.79 -48.62 62.18
C SER A 77 50.53 -47.86 61.72
N ILE A 78 50.43 -46.57 62.03
CA ILE A 78 49.32 -45.68 61.67
C ILE A 78 49.37 -45.23 60.19
N LEU A 79 50.45 -45.56 59.46
CA LEU A 79 50.65 -45.23 58.04
C LEU A 79 49.52 -45.71 57.09
N GLY A 80 48.71 -46.68 57.51
CA GLY A 80 47.54 -47.15 56.75
C GLY A 80 46.40 -46.13 56.66
N ILE A 81 46.16 -45.33 57.71
CA ILE A 81 45.04 -44.39 57.79
C ILE A 81 45.18 -43.17 56.84
N PRO A 82 46.34 -42.51 56.69
CA PRO A 82 46.54 -41.45 55.70
C PRO A 82 46.52 -42.00 54.27
N PHE A 83 46.97 -43.23 54.04
CA PHE A 83 46.90 -43.88 52.73
C PHE A 83 45.45 -44.23 52.35
N LEU A 84 44.66 -44.70 53.33
CA LEU A 84 43.23 -44.96 53.15
C LEU A 84 42.45 -43.65 52.93
N SER A 85 42.76 -42.58 53.67
CA SER A 85 42.12 -41.28 53.49
C SER A 85 42.56 -40.57 52.20
N LEU A 86 43.79 -40.80 51.71
CA LEU A 86 44.24 -40.38 50.38
C LEU A 86 43.52 -41.17 49.27
N ILE A 87 43.31 -42.49 49.45
CA ILE A 87 42.52 -43.32 48.52
C ILE A 87 41.05 -42.87 48.53
N LEU A 88 40.43 -42.61 49.69
CA LEU A 88 39.10 -42.00 49.79
C LEU A 88 39.04 -40.66 49.06
N ALA A 89 40.06 -39.82 49.23
CA ALA A 89 40.14 -38.51 48.62
C ALA A 89 40.20 -38.58 47.09
N VAL A 90 40.98 -39.53 46.57
CA VAL A 90 41.10 -39.78 45.13
C VAL A 90 39.79 -40.35 44.60
N VAL A 91 39.17 -41.31 45.30
CA VAL A 91 37.91 -41.94 44.88
C VAL A 91 36.71 -40.98 44.96
N LEU A 92 36.64 -40.10 45.98
CA LEU A 92 35.57 -39.12 46.16
C LEU A 92 35.82 -37.78 45.44
N GLY A 93 37.08 -37.50 45.06
CA GLY A 93 37.51 -36.29 44.38
C GLY A 93 37.35 -36.31 42.85
N PHE A 94 37.09 -37.49 42.26
CA PHE A 94 36.75 -37.59 40.84
C PHE A 94 35.29 -37.15 40.61
N PRO A 95 35.04 -36.08 39.84
CA PRO A 95 33.70 -35.58 39.60
C PRO A 95 32.95 -36.55 38.66
N GLY A 96 32.21 -37.51 39.21
CA GLY A 96 31.37 -38.40 38.42
C GLY A 96 30.90 -39.70 39.08
N LEU A 97 31.56 -40.16 40.13
CA LEU A 97 31.20 -41.42 40.80
C LEU A 97 30.38 -41.14 42.08
N VAL A 98 29.06 -41.11 41.93
CA VAL A 98 28.15 -41.25 43.08
C VAL A 98 28.18 -42.73 43.47
N ILE A 99 29.08 -43.10 44.38
CA ILE A 99 29.14 -44.49 44.87
C ILE A 99 28.31 -44.58 46.17
N PRO A 100 27.32 -45.48 46.26
CA PRO A 100 26.63 -45.83 47.51
C PRO A 100 27.57 -46.28 48.63
N CYS A 101 28.80 -46.70 48.28
CA CYS A 101 29.83 -47.19 49.19
C CYS A 101 30.50 -46.13 50.08
N ALA A 102 30.19 -44.83 49.93
CA ALA A 102 30.71 -43.82 50.87
C ALA A 102 30.32 -44.14 52.32
N TRP A 103 29.14 -44.75 52.53
CA TRP A 103 28.70 -45.22 53.84
C TRP A 103 29.57 -46.37 54.36
N GLU A 104 29.83 -47.39 53.54
CA GLU A 104 30.67 -48.54 53.90
C GLU A 104 32.12 -48.10 54.21
N VAL A 105 32.65 -47.17 53.43
CA VAL A 105 34.01 -46.68 53.58
C VAL A 105 34.17 -45.78 54.80
N ILE A 106 33.19 -44.92 55.12
CA ILE A 106 33.16 -44.16 56.38
C ILE A 106 33.00 -45.12 57.57
N THR A 107 32.18 -46.16 57.43
CA THR A 107 31.96 -47.15 58.50
C THR A 107 33.23 -47.97 58.76
N ILE A 108 33.95 -48.37 57.71
CA ILE A 108 35.24 -49.07 57.80
C ILE A 108 36.33 -48.16 58.39
N ALA A 109 36.42 -46.90 57.95
CA ALA A 109 37.38 -45.94 58.49
C ALA A 109 37.09 -45.63 59.96
N SER A 110 35.81 -45.45 60.33
CA SER A 110 35.40 -45.25 61.72
C SER A 110 35.69 -46.49 62.55
N ALA A 111 35.46 -47.70 62.03
CA ALA A 111 35.80 -48.95 62.71
C ALA A 111 37.31 -49.14 62.92
N LEU A 112 38.15 -48.82 61.93
CA LEU A 112 39.61 -48.87 62.05
C LEU A 112 40.15 -47.86 63.06
N VAL A 113 39.62 -46.62 63.05
CA VAL A 113 39.98 -45.59 64.05
C VAL A 113 39.52 -46.02 65.45
N THR A 114 38.34 -46.65 65.57
CA THR A 114 37.83 -47.20 66.85
C THR A 114 38.71 -48.35 67.36
N TYR A 115 39.29 -49.14 66.46
CA TYR A 115 40.19 -50.26 66.77
C TYR A 115 41.54 -49.76 67.29
N GLU A 116 42.18 -48.77 66.65
CA GLU A 116 43.46 -48.23 67.15
C GLU A 116 43.32 -47.43 68.45
N LEU A 117 42.24 -46.67 68.62
CA LEU A 117 41.96 -45.91 69.85
C LEU A 117 41.58 -46.78 71.06
N SER A 118 41.50 -48.11 70.89
CA SER A 118 41.19 -49.05 71.98
C SER A 118 42.23 -49.14 73.10
N SER A 119 43.35 -48.43 72.94
CA SER A 119 44.47 -48.37 73.88
C SER A 119 44.43 -47.16 74.85
N TYR A 120 43.39 -46.31 74.79
CA TYR A 120 43.27 -45.09 75.63
C TYR A 120 42.05 -45.13 76.58
N GLU A 121 42.08 -44.30 77.65
CA GLU A 121 41.05 -44.27 78.70
C GLU A 121 39.60 -44.07 78.17
N PRO A 122 38.61 -44.72 78.78
CA PRO A 122 37.28 -44.92 78.17
C PRO A 122 36.47 -43.63 77.96
N LEU A 123 36.55 -42.64 78.87
CA LEU A 123 35.70 -41.43 78.77
C LEU A 123 36.16 -40.45 77.68
N THR A 124 37.48 -40.30 77.48
CA THR A 124 38.06 -39.45 76.42
C THR A 124 37.96 -40.11 75.05
N ARG A 125 37.98 -41.45 74.99
CA ARG A 125 37.79 -42.25 73.78
C ARG A 125 36.40 -42.04 73.17
N ASP A 126 35.33 -42.18 73.95
CA ASP A 126 33.96 -42.09 73.46
C ASP A 126 33.59 -40.67 72.98
N PHE A 127 34.02 -39.64 73.72
CA PHE A 127 33.75 -38.25 73.36
C PHE A 127 34.48 -37.82 72.07
N THR A 128 35.73 -38.24 71.91
CA THR A 128 36.55 -37.90 70.73
C THR A 128 36.08 -38.65 69.48
N LEU A 129 35.65 -39.91 69.63
CA LEU A 129 35.03 -40.70 68.54
C LEU A 129 33.69 -40.13 68.08
N LEU A 130 32.84 -39.67 69.01
CA LEU A 130 31.57 -39.03 68.67
C LEU A 130 31.78 -37.70 67.92
N LEU A 131 32.74 -36.89 68.37
CA LEU A 131 33.07 -35.60 67.74
C LEU A 131 33.72 -35.78 66.36
N LEU A 132 34.63 -36.75 66.18
CA LEU A 132 35.24 -36.98 64.87
C LEU A 132 34.23 -37.57 63.88
N SER A 133 33.44 -38.57 64.29
CA SER A 133 32.44 -39.20 63.41
C SER A 133 31.33 -38.23 62.99
N SER A 134 30.82 -37.41 63.92
CA SER A 134 29.81 -36.38 63.60
C SER A 134 30.36 -35.28 62.69
N THR A 135 31.61 -34.84 62.90
CA THR A 135 32.26 -33.84 62.05
C THR A 135 32.52 -34.39 60.64
N PHE A 136 33.05 -35.61 60.50
CA PHE A 136 33.27 -36.23 59.19
C PHE A 136 31.97 -36.51 58.45
N THR A 137 30.91 -36.92 59.14
CA THR A 137 29.60 -37.17 58.54
C THR A 137 28.96 -35.86 58.06
N THR A 138 29.04 -34.81 58.87
CA THR A 138 28.54 -33.47 58.50
C THR A 138 29.33 -32.90 57.32
N LEU A 139 30.65 -33.08 57.31
CA LEU A 139 31.52 -32.64 56.23
C LEU A 139 31.27 -33.41 54.93
N ALA A 140 31.08 -34.73 54.99
CA ALA A 140 30.74 -35.56 53.85
C ALA A 140 29.37 -35.16 53.26
N PHE A 141 28.35 -34.98 54.09
CA PHE A 141 27.03 -34.51 53.64
C PHE A 141 27.11 -33.13 52.99
N ALA A 142 27.81 -32.19 53.62
CA ALA A 142 27.88 -30.84 53.12
C ALA A 142 28.75 -30.72 51.84
N ASN A 143 29.79 -31.56 51.70
CA ASN A 143 30.55 -31.70 50.46
C ASN A 143 29.74 -32.37 49.35
N ILE A 144 28.89 -33.37 49.66
CA ILE A 144 27.96 -33.96 48.69
C ILE A 144 26.96 -32.90 48.20
N ILE A 145 26.40 -32.10 49.10
CA ILE A 145 25.48 -31.00 48.76
C ILE A 145 26.20 -29.96 47.88
N ALA A 146 27.41 -29.52 48.26
CA ALA A 146 28.21 -28.58 47.48
C ALA A 146 28.66 -29.13 46.11
N ALA A 147 29.05 -30.40 46.03
CA ALA A 147 29.50 -31.04 44.79
C ALA A 147 28.34 -31.32 43.82
N THR A 148 27.21 -31.83 44.34
CA THR A 148 26.00 -32.10 43.56
C THR A 148 25.22 -30.83 43.23
N GLY A 149 25.45 -29.74 43.97
CA GLY A 149 24.74 -28.48 43.83
C GLY A 149 23.32 -28.49 44.43
N LYS A 150 22.93 -29.55 45.15
CA LYS A 150 21.61 -29.62 45.80
C LYS A 150 21.43 -28.47 46.79
N GLY A 151 20.26 -27.84 46.84
CA GLY A 151 19.98 -26.68 47.71
C GLY A 151 20.59 -25.34 47.28
N TYR A 152 21.43 -25.28 46.23
CA TYR A 152 21.93 -24.03 45.65
C TYR A 152 21.01 -23.53 44.53
N PRO A 153 20.84 -22.21 44.36
CA PRO A 153 19.98 -21.67 43.32
C PRO A 153 20.52 -21.98 41.92
N ILE A 154 19.61 -22.16 40.97
CA ILE A 154 19.91 -22.18 39.55
C ILE A 154 20.24 -20.75 39.13
N VAL A 155 21.35 -20.57 38.41
CA VAL A 155 21.76 -19.25 37.91
C VAL A 155 21.86 -19.28 36.40
N ILE A 156 21.07 -18.43 35.75
CA ILE A 156 21.09 -18.25 34.30
C ILE A 156 21.67 -16.87 34.02
N SER A 157 22.81 -16.80 33.33
CA SER A 157 23.41 -15.53 32.90
C SER A 157 23.22 -15.30 31.41
N GLN A 158 22.97 -14.05 31.03
CA GLN A 158 23.00 -13.63 29.63
C GLN A 158 24.31 -12.93 29.30
N LYS A 159 24.77 -13.14 28.07
CA LYS A 159 25.87 -12.38 27.46
C LYS A 159 25.46 -11.96 26.05
N GLY A 160 25.56 -10.67 25.74
CA GLY A 160 25.32 -10.12 24.41
C GLY A 160 24.24 -9.05 24.36
N ILE A 161 23.18 -9.15 25.18
CA ILE A 161 22.19 -8.09 25.30
C ILE A 161 22.80 -6.94 26.12
N PRO A 162 22.72 -5.66 25.67
CA PRO A 162 23.31 -4.53 26.38
C PRO A 162 22.71 -4.32 27.78
N ASP A 163 23.51 -3.74 28.67
CA ASP A 163 23.07 -3.44 30.04
C ASP A 163 21.93 -2.40 30.03
N GLY A 164 20.97 -2.58 30.95
CA GLY A 164 19.79 -1.72 31.06
C GLY A 164 18.57 -2.21 30.27
N PHE A 165 18.75 -3.16 29.35
CA PHE A 165 17.62 -3.75 28.59
C PHE A 165 17.14 -5.06 29.21
N GLN A 166 15.83 -5.29 29.10
CA GLN A 166 15.20 -6.51 29.58
C GLN A 166 15.34 -7.62 28.54
N TRP A 167 15.54 -8.84 29.01
CA TRP A 167 15.46 -10.07 28.20
C TRP A 167 14.42 -11.01 28.79
N GLU A 168 13.86 -11.85 27.94
CA GLU A 168 12.76 -12.74 28.31
C GLU A 168 13.21 -14.19 28.37
N ILE A 169 12.72 -14.92 29.35
CA ILE A 169 12.89 -16.36 29.47
C ILE A 169 11.61 -16.98 30.01
N GLU A 170 11.12 -18.01 29.34
CA GLU A 170 10.02 -18.82 29.84
C GLU A 170 10.56 -19.87 30.78
N ILE A 171 10.08 -19.89 32.03
CA ILE A 171 10.49 -20.81 33.09
C ILE A 171 9.25 -21.61 33.51
N ASN A 172 9.27 -22.93 33.32
CA ASN A 172 8.16 -23.83 33.64
C ASN A 172 6.80 -23.33 33.09
N GLY A 173 6.80 -22.84 31.84
CA GLY A 173 5.59 -22.34 31.17
C GLY A 173 5.22 -20.86 31.44
N VAL A 174 5.97 -20.17 32.31
CA VAL A 174 5.73 -18.77 32.70
C VAL A 174 6.82 -17.86 32.15
N VAL A 175 6.42 -16.87 31.35
CA VAL A 175 7.35 -15.86 30.78
C VAL A 175 7.80 -14.90 31.87
N ARG A 176 9.11 -14.79 32.10
CA ARG A 176 9.72 -13.84 33.02
C ARG A 176 10.54 -12.81 32.25
N LYS A 177 10.34 -11.53 32.58
CA LYS A 177 11.17 -10.41 32.09
C LYS A 177 12.27 -10.15 33.11
N VAL A 178 13.52 -10.25 32.69
CA VAL A 178 14.69 -10.13 33.55
C VAL A 178 15.43 -8.84 33.24
N THR A 179 15.62 -8.01 34.26
CA THR A 179 16.44 -6.79 34.16
C THR A 179 17.85 -7.12 34.65
N GLY A 180 18.86 -6.91 33.80
CA GLY A 180 20.26 -7.19 34.12
C GLY A 180 20.78 -8.55 33.62
N ARG A 181 22.04 -8.87 33.96
CA ARG A 181 22.76 -9.98 33.33
C ARG A 181 22.47 -11.38 33.88
N LYS A 182 21.77 -11.49 35.01
CA LYS A 182 21.60 -12.77 35.72
C LYS A 182 20.18 -12.93 36.27
N LEU A 183 19.65 -14.13 36.11
CA LEU A 183 18.44 -14.63 36.77
C LEU A 183 18.85 -15.70 37.78
N VAL A 184 18.35 -15.59 39.01
CA VAL A 184 18.60 -16.54 40.10
C VAL A 184 17.27 -17.17 40.49
N LEU A 185 17.20 -18.50 40.48
CA LEU A 185 15.99 -19.28 40.72
C LEU A 185 16.24 -20.27 41.85
N ASN A 186 15.33 -20.32 42.83
CA ASN A 186 15.41 -21.25 43.98
C ASN A 186 14.64 -22.56 43.73
N GLU A 187 14.31 -22.87 42.48
CA GLU A 187 13.52 -24.04 42.09
C GLU A 187 14.40 -25.29 41.91
N LYS A 188 13.89 -26.47 42.33
CA LYS A 188 14.66 -27.73 42.25
C LYS A 188 14.87 -28.23 40.82
N ARG A 189 13.90 -27.98 39.94
CA ARG A 189 13.93 -28.30 38.51
C ARG A 189 13.30 -27.15 37.72
N VAL A 190 13.95 -26.78 36.63
CA VAL A 190 13.54 -25.68 35.76
C VAL A 190 13.64 -26.16 34.32
N GLU A 191 12.51 -26.18 33.64
CA GLU A 191 12.48 -26.19 32.18
C GLU A 191 12.48 -24.74 31.70
N PHE A 192 13.36 -24.41 30.76
CA PHE A 192 13.38 -23.08 30.16
C PHE A 192 13.22 -23.13 28.65
N HIS A 193 12.55 -22.11 28.11
CA HIS A 193 12.43 -21.84 26.68
C HIS A 193 12.73 -20.36 26.41
N LEU A 194 13.40 -20.09 25.28
CA LEU A 194 13.87 -18.76 24.90
C LEU A 194 13.41 -18.43 23.49
N CYS A 195 13.05 -17.16 23.33
CA CYS A 195 12.81 -16.52 22.05
C CYS A 195 13.78 -15.36 21.85
N PRO A 196 14.04 -14.97 20.60
CA PRO A 196 14.77 -13.75 20.30
C PRO A 196 14.22 -12.52 21.02
N SER A 197 15.10 -11.61 21.39
CA SER A 197 14.72 -10.31 21.97
C SER A 197 14.94 -9.20 20.94
N PHE A 198 14.03 -8.23 20.86
CA PHE A 198 14.17 -7.08 19.97
C PHE A 198 14.47 -5.82 20.79
N VAL A 199 15.65 -5.24 20.57
CA VAL A 199 16.16 -4.11 21.34
C VAL A 199 16.76 -3.10 20.38
N GLN A 200 16.29 -1.84 20.44
CA GLN A 200 16.81 -0.72 19.64
C GLN A 200 16.92 -1.00 18.12
N GLY A 201 15.96 -1.74 17.55
CA GLY A 201 15.97 -2.03 16.11
C GLY A 201 16.75 -3.29 15.70
N ILE A 202 17.36 -4.02 16.64
CA ILE A 202 18.19 -5.19 16.38
C ILE A 202 17.62 -6.41 17.11
N TYR A 203 17.64 -7.58 16.45
CA TYR A 203 17.29 -8.84 17.09
C TYR A 203 18.51 -9.47 17.76
N TYR A 204 18.30 -9.99 18.96
CA TYR A 204 19.27 -10.73 19.75
C TYR A 204 18.82 -12.18 19.82
N LEU A 205 19.55 -13.07 19.14
CA LEU A 205 19.23 -14.48 18.96
C LEU A 205 19.98 -15.34 19.99
N PRO A 206 19.29 -16.09 20.86
CA PRO A 206 19.94 -16.94 21.86
C PRO A 206 20.58 -18.18 21.20
N ASP A 207 21.77 -18.55 21.64
CA ASP A 207 22.46 -19.79 21.23
C ASP A 207 21.73 -21.04 21.75
N LYS A 208 21.09 -20.93 22.92
CA LYS A 208 20.31 -21.97 23.58
C LYS A 208 18.83 -21.63 23.53
N ILE A 209 18.04 -22.56 22.99
CA ILE A 209 16.61 -22.34 22.74
C ILE A 209 15.77 -22.89 23.89
N SER A 210 16.10 -24.08 24.37
CA SER A 210 15.42 -24.69 25.49
C SER A 210 16.36 -25.61 26.26
N GLY A 211 15.94 -26.02 27.47
CA GLY A 211 16.70 -26.96 28.25
C GLY A 211 16.09 -27.24 29.61
N ASN A 212 16.61 -28.29 30.26
CA ASN A 212 16.22 -28.70 31.59
C ASN A 212 17.39 -28.52 32.57
N LEU A 213 17.14 -27.77 33.64
CA LEU A 213 18.09 -27.46 34.69
C LEU A 213 17.64 -28.09 36.00
N LYS A 214 18.62 -28.50 36.80
CA LYS A 214 18.44 -28.96 38.18
C LYS A 214 19.15 -27.98 39.11
N GLU A 215 18.76 -27.96 40.38
CA GLU A 215 19.39 -27.15 41.44
C GLU A 215 20.93 -27.16 41.39
N GLY A 216 21.52 -26.00 41.69
CA GLY A 216 22.96 -25.75 41.68
C GLY A 216 23.63 -25.64 40.31
N ARG A 217 22.88 -25.75 39.21
CA ARG A 217 23.41 -25.52 37.86
C ARG A 217 23.54 -24.03 37.55
N LYS A 218 24.66 -23.69 36.90
CA LYS A 218 24.90 -22.36 36.32
C LYS A 218 25.03 -22.51 34.81
N ILE A 219 24.27 -21.74 34.06
CA ILE A 219 24.37 -21.69 32.60
C ILE A 219 24.53 -20.26 32.11
N GLU A 220 25.27 -20.10 31.02
CA GLU A 220 25.37 -18.86 30.26
C GLU A 220 24.67 -19.03 28.92
N ILE A 221 23.86 -18.05 28.52
CA ILE A 221 23.18 -17.95 27.23
C ILE A 221 23.83 -16.81 26.47
N ASN A 222 24.33 -17.10 25.27
CA ASN A 222 24.92 -16.10 24.39
C ASN A 222 23.88 -15.61 23.39
N PHE A 223 23.71 -14.31 23.31
CA PHE A 223 22.84 -13.65 22.34
C PHE A 223 23.68 -13.05 21.21
N VAL A 224 23.38 -13.46 19.97
CA VAL A 224 24.05 -12.97 18.76
C VAL A 224 23.11 -12.02 18.02
N THR A 225 23.63 -10.91 17.53
CA THR A 225 22.82 -9.92 16.79
C THR A 225 22.43 -10.42 15.40
N SER A 226 21.23 -10.05 14.95
CA SER A 226 20.71 -10.33 13.61
C SER A 226 19.69 -9.27 13.18
N ASN A 227 19.52 -9.11 11.87
CA ASN A 227 18.47 -8.27 11.29
C ASN A 227 17.15 -9.02 11.07
N THR A 228 17.19 -10.35 11.09
CA THR A 228 16.00 -11.21 10.91
C THR A 228 16.00 -12.36 11.91
N ILE A 229 14.83 -12.92 12.17
CA ILE A 229 14.69 -14.13 12.98
C ILE A 229 14.48 -15.32 12.03
N PRO A 230 15.40 -16.31 11.98
CA PRO A 230 15.22 -17.49 11.16
C PRO A 230 14.12 -18.39 11.74
N TYR A 231 13.03 -18.55 10.98
CA TYR A 231 11.87 -19.35 11.40
C TYR A 231 12.25 -20.81 11.72
N ASP A 232 13.05 -21.46 10.88
CA ASP A 232 13.44 -22.88 11.04
C ASP A 232 14.15 -23.16 12.36
N LYS A 233 14.84 -22.16 12.92
CA LYS A 233 15.54 -22.28 14.19
C LYS A 233 14.63 -21.99 15.39
N TYR A 234 13.65 -21.11 15.26
CA TYR A 234 12.78 -20.68 16.37
C TYR A 234 11.28 -20.84 16.06
N PRO A 235 10.80 -21.98 15.55
CA PRO A 235 9.42 -22.10 15.07
C PRO A 235 8.39 -21.90 16.18
N HIS A 236 8.73 -22.27 17.43
CA HIS A 236 7.89 -22.08 18.62
C HIS A 236 7.69 -20.60 19.00
N CYS A 237 8.46 -19.67 18.45
CA CYS A 237 8.33 -18.23 18.71
C CYS A 237 7.42 -17.51 17.70
N PHE A 238 6.95 -18.21 16.66
CA PHE A 238 6.10 -17.63 15.63
C PHE A 238 4.65 -18.10 15.77
N ALA A 239 3.73 -17.24 15.37
CA ALA A 239 2.37 -17.61 15.02
C ALA A 239 2.27 -17.76 13.50
N THR A 240 1.53 -18.77 13.04
CA THR A 240 1.30 -19.02 11.60
C THR A 240 -0.13 -18.65 11.24
N PHE A 241 -0.30 -17.74 10.29
CA PHE A 241 -1.60 -17.42 9.72
C PHE A 241 -1.73 -17.98 8.31
N LEU A 242 -2.88 -18.58 8.04
CA LEU A 242 -3.27 -19.10 6.73
C LEU A 242 -4.65 -18.60 6.38
N VAL A 243 -4.94 -18.58 5.08
CA VAL A 243 -6.25 -18.21 4.56
C VAL A 243 -6.82 -19.31 3.68
N THR A 244 -8.13 -19.41 3.65
CA THR A 244 -8.90 -20.22 2.71
C THR A 244 -10.07 -19.40 2.16
N GLY A 245 -10.64 -19.81 1.03
CA GLY A 245 -11.80 -19.12 0.42
C GLY A 245 -11.47 -17.85 -0.38
N LEU A 246 -10.19 -17.47 -0.48
CA LEU A 246 -9.73 -16.43 -1.41
C LEU A 246 -9.31 -17.05 -2.76
N PRO A 247 -9.45 -16.32 -3.88
CA PRO A 247 -8.90 -16.73 -5.17
C PRO A 247 -7.38 -16.92 -5.13
N SER A 248 -6.84 -17.73 -6.03
CA SER A 248 -5.39 -17.94 -6.18
C SER A 248 -4.68 -16.61 -6.47
N ASN A 249 -3.46 -16.44 -5.93
CA ASN A 249 -2.59 -15.28 -6.16
C ASN A 249 -3.08 -13.92 -5.61
N ILE A 250 -4.05 -13.92 -4.69
CA ILE A 250 -4.49 -12.70 -4.02
C ILE A 250 -3.65 -12.42 -2.78
N GLN A 251 -3.06 -11.23 -2.68
CA GLN A 251 -2.39 -10.78 -1.47
C GLN A 251 -3.41 -10.52 -0.36
N TRP A 252 -3.05 -10.88 0.87
CA TRP A 252 -3.87 -10.64 2.06
C TRP A 252 -2.98 -10.16 3.20
N SER A 253 -3.59 -9.56 4.21
CA SER A 253 -2.87 -9.05 5.37
C SER A 253 -3.58 -9.38 6.67
N VAL A 254 -2.78 -9.49 7.73
CA VAL A 254 -3.26 -9.62 9.10
C VAL A 254 -2.49 -8.61 9.96
N GLN A 255 -3.22 -7.89 10.79
CA GLN A 255 -2.62 -7.03 11.79
C GLN A 255 -2.37 -7.87 13.04
N VAL A 256 -1.16 -7.84 13.61
CA VAL A 256 -0.81 -8.55 14.85
C VAL A 256 -0.03 -7.60 15.76
N GLY A 257 -0.49 -7.42 16.99
CA GLY A 257 0.14 -6.50 17.96
C GLY A 257 0.23 -5.05 17.47
N GLY A 258 -0.66 -4.64 16.56
CA GLY A 258 -0.67 -3.31 15.94
C GLY A 258 0.13 -3.17 14.63
N TYR A 259 0.92 -4.18 14.24
CA TYR A 259 1.71 -4.17 13.01
C TYR A 259 1.02 -4.96 11.90
N ASP A 260 1.06 -4.43 10.67
CA ASP A 260 0.51 -5.10 9.49
C ASP A 260 1.54 -6.06 8.87
N TYR A 261 1.13 -7.31 8.66
CA TYR A 261 1.90 -8.32 7.96
C TYR A 261 1.16 -8.70 6.68
N VAL A 262 1.87 -8.75 5.54
CA VAL A 262 1.30 -8.96 4.21
C VAL A 262 1.89 -10.22 3.60
N SER A 263 1.04 -11.05 2.97
CA SER A 263 1.47 -12.23 2.23
C SER A 263 1.88 -11.88 0.80
N SER A 264 2.69 -12.74 0.18
CA SER A 264 2.96 -12.68 -1.26
C SER A 264 1.78 -13.19 -2.09
N SER A 265 1.00 -14.14 -1.56
CA SER A 265 -0.18 -14.71 -2.22
C SER A 265 -1.12 -15.38 -1.21
N SER A 266 -2.31 -15.77 -1.66
CA SER A 266 -3.30 -16.50 -0.86
C SER A 266 -2.85 -17.90 -0.47
N ALA A 267 -1.89 -18.49 -1.18
CA ALA A 267 -1.28 -19.77 -0.84
C ALA A 267 -0.12 -19.64 0.17
N SER A 268 0.41 -18.43 0.36
CA SER A 268 1.59 -18.20 1.20
C SER A 268 1.19 -17.90 2.65
N PRO A 269 1.67 -18.67 3.63
CA PRO A 269 1.41 -18.38 5.04
C PRO A 269 2.10 -17.08 5.47
N ILE A 270 1.49 -16.37 6.41
CA ILE A 270 2.13 -15.25 7.11
C ILE A 270 2.70 -15.79 8.42
N LEU A 271 4.01 -15.65 8.59
CA LEU A 271 4.74 -16.06 9.79
C LEU A 271 5.06 -14.82 10.63
N VAL A 272 4.48 -14.72 11.83
CA VAL A 272 4.61 -13.55 12.69
C VAL A 272 5.36 -13.88 13.97
N PRO A 273 6.50 -13.24 14.28
CA PRO A 273 7.22 -13.47 15.53
C PRO A 273 6.46 -12.83 16.71
N ILE A 274 6.10 -13.62 17.71
CA ILE A 274 5.40 -13.14 18.91
C ILE A 274 6.42 -12.92 20.04
N LEU A 275 7.00 -11.72 20.08
CA LEU A 275 8.04 -11.35 21.05
C LEU A 275 7.46 -10.46 22.15
N GLY A 276 8.07 -10.43 23.34
CA GLY A 276 7.63 -9.51 24.40
C GLY A 276 6.46 -10.01 25.28
N SER A 277 5.78 -11.07 24.84
CA SER A 277 4.55 -11.63 25.41
C SER A 277 4.30 -13.08 24.92
N LYS A 278 3.43 -13.84 25.59
CA LYS A 278 3.04 -15.21 25.17
C LYS A 278 1.99 -15.19 24.06
N ASN A 279 1.29 -14.08 23.90
CA ASN A 279 0.19 -13.92 22.97
C ASN A 279 0.10 -12.48 22.43
N ALA A 280 -0.51 -12.33 21.27
CA ALA A 280 -0.75 -11.02 20.66
C ALA A 280 -2.19 -10.93 20.11
N PRO A 281 -2.85 -9.77 20.21
CA PRO A 281 -4.10 -9.55 19.52
C PRO A 281 -3.85 -9.50 18.01
N TRP A 282 -4.77 -10.07 17.23
CA TRP A 282 -4.72 -10.02 15.78
C TRP A 282 -6.06 -9.60 15.19
N LYS A 283 -6.02 -9.03 13.98
CA LYS A 283 -7.20 -8.62 13.22
C LYS A 283 -7.01 -8.90 11.73
N ALA A 284 -7.95 -9.62 11.12
CA ALA A 284 -8.05 -9.80 9.68
C ALA A 284 -8.83 -8.64 9.04
N LYS A 285 -8.44 -8.24 7.83
CA LYS A 285 -9.12 -7.19 7.07
C LYS A 285 -9.98 -7.83 5.98
N GLU A 286 -11.13 -7.23 5.69
CA GLU A 286 -11.91 -7.59 4.50
C GLU A 286 -11.09 -7.33 3.23
N ILE A 287 -11.28 -8.16 2.20
CA ILE A 287 -10.59 -8.03 0.92
C ILE A 287 -11.62 -7.75 -0.17
N ARG A 288 -11.44 -6.65 -0.92
CA ARG A 288 -12.34 -6.24 -1.99
C ARG A 288 -11.69 -6.50 -3.35
N ILE A 289 -12.35 -7.31 -4.18
CA ILE A 289 -11.93 -7.62 -5.56
C ILE A 289 -13.09 -7.28 -6.50
N GLY A 290 -13.00 -6.14 -7.18
CA GLY A 290 -14.10 -5.64 -8.01
C GLY A 290 -15.37 -5.44 -7.17
N GLU A 291 -16.45 -6.15 -7.54
CA GLU A 291 -17.77 -6.10 -6.89
C GLU A 291 -17.94 -7.14 -5.77
N VAL A 292 -16.95 -8.01 -5.55
CA VAL A 292 -17.02 -9.08 -4.55
C VAL A 292 -16.21 -8.68 -3.31
N VAL A 293 -16.87 -8.72 -2.16
CA VAL A 293 -16.24 -8.49 -0.86
C VAL A 293 -16.03 -9.84 -0.18
N PHE A 294 -14.78 -10.18 0.07
CA PHE A 294 -14.40 -11.35 0.85
C PHE A 294 -14.30 -10.94 2.31
N LYS A 295 -15.20 -11.47 3.14
CA LYS A 295 -15.24 -11.22 4.59
C LYS A 295 -14.64 -12.39 5.35
N PRO A 296 -13.75 -12.16 6.32
CA PRO A 296 -13.22 -13.24 7.14
C PRO A 296 -14.32 -13.75 8.09
N ASN A 297 -14.39 -15.05 8.27
CA ASN A 297 -15.30 -15.68 9.24
C ASN A 297 -14.98 -15.31 10.69
N VAL A 298 -13.73 -14.95 10.95
CA VAL A 298 -13.24 -14.47 12.24
C VAL A 298 -12.43 -13.19 12.00
N GLU A 299 -12.96 -12.04 12.43
CA GLU A 299 -12.34 -10.74 12.18
C GLU A 299 -11.16 -10.44 13.09
N SER A 300 -11.15 -10.97 14.31
CA SER A 300 -10.09 -10.70 15.28
C SER A 300 -10.01 -11.78 16.35
N GLY A 301 -8.89 -11.83 17.06
CA GLY A 301 -8.69 -12.76 18.16
C GLY A 301 -7.38 -12.52 18.89
N ILE A 302 -7.00 -13.47 19.74
CA ILE A 302 -5.70 -13.52 20.40
C ILE A 302 -4.99 -14.76 19.88
N VAL A 303 -3.73 -14.62 19.44
CA VAL A 303 -2.92 -15.75 18.97
C VAL A 303 -1.78 -16.00 19.95
N ASN A 304 -1.52 -17.26 20.26
CA ASN A 304 -0.42 -17.68 21.12
C ASN A 304 0.81 -18.05 20.29
N ARG A 305 1.99 -18.02 20.93
CA ARG A 305 3.23 -18.58 20.37
C ARG A 305 3.03 -20.04 19.90
N GLY A 306 3.50 -20.36 18.70
CA GLY A 306 3.39 -21.69 18.09
C GLY A 306 2.00 -22.04 17.55
N GLU A 307 1.01 -21.14 17.70
CA GLU A 307 -0.35 -21.39 17.23
C GLU A 307 -0.49 -21.17 15.73
N LYS A 308 -1.39 -21.94 15.12
CA LYS A 308 -1.74 -21.87 13.70
C LYS A 308 -3.19 -21.42 13.55
N ILE A 309 -3.38 -20.23 12.99
CA ILE A 309 -4.70 -19.64 12.74
C ILE A 309 -5.05 -19.80 11.26
N ILE A 310 -6.25 -20.31 10.98
CA ILE A 310 -6.81 -20.40 9.63
C ILE A 310 -8.00 -19.45 9.54
N ILE A 311 -7.90 -18.45 8.68
CA ILE A 311 -8.96 -17.46 8.42
C ILE A 311 -9.67 -17.86 7.14
N THR A 312 -10.94 -18.25 7.25
CA THR A 312 -11.75 -18.60 6.09
C THR A 312 -12.47 -17.36 5.60
N TYR A 313 -12.26 -16.97 4.34
CA TYR A 313 -12.99 -15.89 3.71
C TYR A 313 -14.23 -16.42 3.00
N THR A 314 -15.36 -15.73 3.18
CA THR A 314 -16.59 -15.96 2.43
C THR A 314 -16.82 -14.79 1.49
N SER A 315 -17.11 -15.07 0.22
CA SER A 315 -17.51 -14.04 -0.74
C SER A 315 -18.94 -13.61 -0.48
N VAL A 316 -19.12 -12.30 -0.35
CA VAL A 316 -20.41 -11.64 -0.37
C VAL A 316 -20.40 -10.71 -1.58
N VAL A 317 -21.35 -10.90 -2.48
CA VAL A 317 -21.65 -9.88 -3.49
C VAL A 317 -22.42 -8.81 -2.73
N GLU A 318 -21.76 -7.73 -2.33
CA GLU A 318 -22.47 -6.59 -1.77
C GLU A 318 -23.39 -6.06 -2.89
N PRO A 319 -24.72 -6.09 -2.73
CA PRO A 319 -25.58 -5.44 -3.71
C PRO A 319 -25.18 -3.96 -3.70
N LYS A 320 -24.75 -3.45 -4.86
CA LYS A 320 -24.61 -2.00 -5.04
C LYS A 320 -25.86 -1.37 -4.45
N LYS A 321 -25.69 -0.45 -3.50
CA LYS A 321 -26.75 0.52 -3.18
C LYS A 321 -27.32 0.93 -4.53
N PRO A 322 -28.61 0.71 -4.81
CA PRO A 322 -29.14 0.96 -6.14
C PRO A 322 -28.77 2.40 -6.46
N LEU A 323 -28.03 2.58 -7.55
CA LEU A 323 -27.69 3.91 -8.02
C LEU A 323 -29.05 4.56 -8.28
N ILE A 324 -29.47 5.49 -7.42
CA ILE A 324 -30.74 6.20 -7.62
C ILE A 324 -30.47 7.15 -8.77
N LEU A 325 -30.73 6.64 -9.97
CA LEU A 325 -30.54 7.37 -11.21
C LEU A 325 -31.75 8.30 -11.40
N PRO A 326 -31.52 9.58 -11.74
CA PRO A 326 -32.61 10.46 -12.09
C PRO A 326 -33.26 9.97 -13.40
N PRO A 327 -34.56 10.25 -13.59
CA PRO A 327 -35.18 10.04 -14.89
C PRO A 327 -34.50 10.91 -15.96
N LEU A 328 -34.58 10.48 -17.22
CA LEU A 328 -33.81 11.08 -18.33
C LEU A 328 -34.14 12.56 -18.61
N ASP A 329 -35.35 13.00 -18.27
CA ASP A 329 -35.79 14.40 -18.36
C ASP A 329 -35.07 15.31 -17.35
N LYS A 330 -34.61 14.74 -16.23
CA LYS A 330 -33.88 15.43 -15.16
C LYS A 330 -32.42 14.98 -15.07
N TRP A 331 -31.89 14.41 -16.15
CA TRP A 331 -30.54 13.87 -16.16
C TRP A 331 -29.47 14.92 -15.88
N ASP A 332 -28.57 14.66 -14.93
CA ASP A 332 -27.40 15.51 -14.67
C ASP A 332 -26.12 14.79 -15.15
N PRO A 333 -25.38 15.32 -16.14
CA PRO A 333 -24.19 14.67 -16.67
C PRO A 333 -23.07 14.51 -15.64
N ARG A 334 -23.11 15.23 -14.51
CA ARG A 334 -22.14 15.06 -13.43
C ARG A 334 -22.18 13.67 -12.80
N ILE A 335 -23.26 12.92 -13.01
CA ILE A 335 -23.37 11.53 -12.54
C ILE A 335 -22.31 10.61 -13.16
N TRP A 336 -21.80 10.94 -14.34
CA TRP A 336 -20.72 10.18 -14.97
C TRP A 336 -19.34 10.53 -14.41
N VAL A 337 -19.16 11.67 -13.72
CA VAL A 337 -17.85 12.08 -13.18
C VAL A 337 -17.35 11.04 -12.17
N GLY A 338 -16.11 10.60 -12.34
CA GLY A 338 -15.48 9.53 -11.55
C GLY A 338 -15.85 8.12 -11.98
N ASN A 339 -16.66 7.95 -13.03
CA ASN A 339 -17.00 6.65 -13.60
C ASN A 339 -16.29 6.41 -14.94
N ASP A 340 -16.13 5.14 -15.28
CA ASP A 340 -15.66 4.71 -16.60
C ASP A 340 -16.80 4.79 -17.62
N LEU A 341 -16.51 5.37 -18.78
CA LEU A 341 -17.38 5.34 -19.94
C LEU A 341 -16.61 4.83 -21.15
N TYR A 342 -16.90 3.60 -21.58
CA TYR A 342 -16.23 2.93 -22.71
C TYR A 342 -14.71 2.80 -22.57
N GLY A 343 -14.19 2.64 -21.34
CA GLY A 343 -12.76 2.57 -21.06
C GLY A 343 -12.08 3.94 -20.93
N TYR A 344 -12.86 5.01 -20.73
CA TYR A 344 -12.37 6.37 -20.48
C TYR A 344 -12.91 6.86 -19.13
N ASN A 345 -12.00 7.23 -18.22
CA ASN A 345 -12.37 7.73 -16.90
C ASN A 345 -12.85 9.18 -16.99
N VAL A 346 -14.12 9.43 -16.70
CA VAL A 346 -14.68 10.79 -16.81
C VAL A 346 -14.19 11.67 -15.66
N ILE A 347 -13.56 12.79 -16.00
CA ILE A 347 -12.97 13.75 -15.06
C ILE A 347 -13.94 14.88 -14.72
N SER A 348 -14.61 15.46 -15.71
CA SER A 348 -15.45 16.66 -15.52
C SER A 348 -16.43 16.87 -16.68
N VAL A 349 -17.45 17.69 -16.46
CA VAL A 349 -18.36 18.15 -17.51
C VAL A 349 -17.79 19.43 -18.11
N LEU A 350 -17.55 19.44 -19.43
CA LEU A 350 -17.03 20.59 -20.18
C LEU A 350 -18.15 21.51 -20.68
N GLY A 351 -19.29 20.93 -21.05
CA GLY A 351 -20.41 21.69 -21.59
C GLY A 351 -21.71 20.91 -21.61
N VAL A 352 -22.82 21.64 -21.52
CA VAL A 352 -24.19 21.13 -21.65
C VAL A 352 -24.87 21.95 -22.75
N GLY A 353 -25.22 21.31 -23.86
CA GLY A 353 -25.88 21.95 -25.00
C GLY A 353 -27.19 21.26 -25.36
N GLY A 354 -27.93 21.83 -26.31
CA GLY A 354 -29.20 21.27 -26.79
C GLY A 354 -29.06 19.85 -27.35
N ASN A 355 -27.96 19.58 -28.05
CA ASN A 355 -27.71 18.30 -28.73
C ASN A 355 -26.97 17.27 -27.85
N GLY A 356 -26.59 17.61 -26.60
CA GLY A 356 -25.78 16.68 -25.80
C GLY A 356 -24.98 17.29 -24.65
N TYR A 357 -24.28 16.41 -23.97
CA TYR A 357 -23.28 16.71 -22.94
C TYR A 357 -21.89 16.50 -23.52
N VAL A 358 -20.94 17.34 -23.16
CA VAL A 358 -19.53 17.16 -23.49
C VAL A 358 -18.77 16.95 -22.19
N LEU A 359 -18.10 15.81 -22.07
CA LEU A 359 -17.36 15.38 -20.89
C LEU A 359 -15.87 15.39 -21.20
N LYS A 360 -15.05 15.76 -20.22
CA LYS A 360 -13.60 15.50 -20.25
C LYS A 360 -13.36 14.14 -19.65
N ALA A 361 -12.58 13.30 -20.31
CA ALA A 361 -12.18 12.01 -19.81
C ALA A 361 -10.68 11.77 -19.98
N GLU A 362 -10.13 10.82 -19.22
CA GLU A 362 -8.74 10.40 -19.30
C GLU A 362 -8.66 8.91 -19.65
N LYS A 363 -7.71 8.57 -20.51
CA LYS A 363 -7.28 7.19 -20.73
C LYS A 363 -5.78 7.16 -20.96
N ASP A 364 -5.09 6.33 -20.20
CA ASP A 364 -3.62 6.15 -20.28
C ASP A 364 -2.84 7.47 -20.18
N GLY A 365 -3.26 8.39 -19.30
CA GLY A 365 -2.64 9.72 -19.13
C GLY A 365 -2.96 10.73 -20.23
N ILE A 366 -3.80 10.38 -21.21
CA ILE A 366 -4.20 11.27 -22.32
C ILE A 366 -5.64 11.74 -22.10
N ASN A 367 -5.87 13.04 -22.29
CA ASN A 367 -7.21 13.65 -22.20
C ASN A 367 -7.99 13.48 -23.51
N TYR A 368 -9.27 13.15 -23.37
CA TYR A 368 -10.25 13.04 -24.44
C TYR A 368 -11.48 13.87 -24.11
N ALA A 369 -12.23 14.24 -25.15
CA ALA A 369 -13.57 14.76 -25.02
C ALA A 369 -14.58 13.68 -25.42
N ILE A 370 -15.66 13.55 -24.66
CA ILE A 370 -16.75 12.61 -24.94
C ILE A 370 -18.03 13.40 -25.13
N LYS A 371 -18.58 13.38 -26.35
CA LYS A 371 -19.89 13.97 -26.64
C LYS A 371 -20.97 12.90 -26.47
N VAL A 372 -21.81 13.04 -25.45
CA VAL A 372 -22.94 12.16 -25.15
C VAL A 372 -24.24 12.80 -25.62
N LEU A 373 -25.07 12.07 -26.37
CA LEU A 373 -26.38 12.57 -26.80
C LEU A 373 -27.31 12.80 -25.60
N SER A 374 -27.92 13.99 -25.52
CA SER A 374 -28.87 14.33 -24.47
C SER A 374 -30.25 13.72 -24.75
N MET A 375 -30.90 13.24 -23.70
CA MET A 375 -32.26 12.69 -23.74
C MET A 375 -33.32 13.64 -23.14
N ARG A 376 -32.95 14.90 -22.88
CA ARG A 376 -33.84 15.88 -22.22
C ARG A 376 -34.95 16.36 -23.17
N ASN A 377 -36.17 16.45 -22.62
CA ASN A 377 -37.29 17.35 -22.99
C ASN A 377 -37.67 17.63 -24.45
N GLU A 378 -37.26 16.82 -25.41
CA GLU A 378 -37.81 16.88 -26.76
C GLU A 378 -39.09 16.03 -26.91
N PRO A 379 -40.12 16.47 -27.66
CA PRO A 379 -41.25 15.63 -28.04
C PRO A 379 -40.77 14.30 -28.65
N LEU A 380 -41.51 13.21 -28.44
CA LEU A 380 -41.14 11.86 -28.95
C LEU A 380 -40.75 11.86 -30.45
N GLN A 381 -41.39 12.71 -31.25
CA GLN A 381 -41.09 12.89 -32.68
C GLN A 381 -39.70 13.51 -32.91
N THR A 382 -39.34 14.56 -32.17
CA THR A 382 -38.01 15.20 -32.24
C THR A 382 -36.91 14.27 -31.72
N ARG A 383 -37.21 13.46 -30.70
CA ARG A 383 -36.31 12.39 -30.24
C ARG A 383 -36.09 11.35 -31.34
N ALA A 384 -37.16 10.82 -31.93
CA ALA A 384 -37.08 9.85 -33.02
C ALA A 384 -36.30 10.37 -34.23
N LEU A 385 -36.46 11.66 -34.59
CA LEU A 385 -35.68 12.33 -35.64
C LEU A 385 -34.20 12.47 -35.28
N SER A 386 -33.89 12.79 -34.01
CA SER A 386 -32.50 12.79 -33.52
C SER A 386 -31.90 11.39 -33.58
N PHE A 387 -32.67 10.35 -33.25
CA PHE A 387 -32.23 8.96 -33.35
C PHE A 387 -32.06 8.47 -34.77
N SER A 388 -32.90 8.87 -35.72
CA SER A 388 -32.66 8.55 -37.14
C SER A 388 -31.35 9.18 -37.61
N SER A 389 -31.03 10.41 -37.19
CA SER A 389 -29.71 10.99 -37.46
C SER A 389 -28.57 10.19 -36.82
N PHE A 390 -28.77 9.64 -35.62
CA PHE A 390 -27.78 8.78 -34.95
C PHE A 390 -27.65 7.38 -35.57
N ASP A 391 -28.71 6.83 -36.15
CA ASP A 391 -28.71 5.57 -36.90
C ASP A 391 -28.03 5.75 -38.28
N ASP A 392 -28.30 6.87 -38.94
CA ASP A 392 -27.60 7.29 -40.16
C ASP A 392 -26.10 7.54 -39.88
N LEU A 393 -25.77 8.17 -38.73
CA LEU A 393 -24.41 8.33 -38.21
C LEU A 393 -23.70 6.98 -37.98
N PHE A 394 -24.42 5.95 -37.53
CA PHE A 394 -23.85 4.62 -37.31
C PHE A 394 -23.53 3.92 -38.63
N ARG A 395 -24.40 4.04 -39.65
CA ARG A 395 -24.17 3.44 -40.97
C ARG A 395 -22.96 4.02 -41.70
N GLU A 396 -22.59 5.27 -41.41
CA GLU A 396 -21.46 5.97 -42.03
C GLU A 396 -20.29 6.26 -41.06
N SER A 397 -20.30 5.70 -39.84
CA SER A 397 -19.40 6.07 -38.74
C SER A 397 -17.92 5.88 -39.05
N GLU A 398 -17.57 4.86 -39.84
CA GLU A 398 -16.17 4.63 -40.25
C GLU A 398 -15.66 5.70 -41.23
N ASN A 399 -16.50 6.21 -42.13
CA ASN A 399 -16.09 7.27 -43.05
C ASN A 399 -15.80 8.56 -42.30
N LEU A 400 -16.65 8.92 -41.33
CA LEU A 400 -16.44 10.11 -40.50
C LEU A 400 -15.17 9.99 -39.64
N LYS A 401 -14.90 8.81 -39.07
CA LYS A 401 -13.63 8.52 -38.39
C LYS A 401 -12.45 8.71 -39.32
N GLU A 402 -12.52 8.20 -40.55
CA GLU A 402 -11.46 8.34 -41.54
C GLU A 402 -11.21 9.81 -41.92
N LEU A 403 -12.28 10.55 -42.24
CA LEU A 403 -12.22 11.97 -42.57
C LEU A 403 -11.63 12.80 -41.42
N SER A 404 -11.95 12.45 -40.18
CA SER A 404 -11.46 13.13 -38.98
C SER A 404 -9.95 12.97 -38.75
N LYS A 405 -9.26 12.06 -39.47
CA LYS A 405 -7.80 11.94 -39.40
C LYS A 405 -7.07 13.13 -40.03
N ASN A 406 -7.74 13.88 -40.90
CA ASN A 406 -7.18 15.11 -41.44
C ASN A 406 -6.91 16.09 -40.28
N PRO A 407 -5.71 16.71 -40.23
CA PRO A 407 -5.30 17.54 -39.09
C PRO A 407 -6.21 18.76 -38.84
N ARG A 408 -7.02 19.16 -39.82
CA ARG A 408 -7.96 20.28 -39.73
C ARG A 408 -9.31 19.90 -39.11
N PHE A 409 -9.50 18.65 -38.72
CA PHE A 409 -10.69 18.17 -38.04
C PHE A 409 -10.38 17.67 -36.63
N VAL A 410 -11.30 17.90 -35.70
CA VAL A 410 -11.24 17.27 -34.38
C VAL A 410 -11.30 15.76 -34.58
N ARG A 411 -10.27 15.04 -34.16
CA ARG A 411 -10.16 13.61 -34.42
C ARG A 411 -11.22 12.83 -33.66
N ILE A 412 -11.88 11.89 -34.34
CA ILE A 412 -12.82 10.95 -33.74
C ILE A 412 -12.09 9.61 -33.51
N TYR A 413 -12.12 9.13 -32.26
CA TYR A 413 -11.51 7.87 -31.86
C TYR A 413 -12.52 6.72 -31.83
N GLY A 414 -13.76 7.01 -31.46
CA GLY A 414 -14.81 6.01 -31.35
C GLY A 414 -16.20 6.62 -31.42
N ILE A 415 -17.13 5.87 -31.99
CA ILE A 415 -18.56 6.21 -32.02
C ILE A 415 -19.27 5.00 -31.43
N TYR A 416 -20.03 5.22 -30.36
CA TYR A 416 -20.73 4.20 -29.59
C TYR A 416 -22.22 4.46 -29.68
N VAL A 417 -22.92 3.62 -30.44
CA VAL A 417 -24.37 3.70 -30.62
C VAL A 417 -24.91 2.28 -30.59
N ASP A 418 -25.89 2.04 -29.72
CA ASP A 418 -26.60 0.77 -29.64
C ASP A 418 -28.09 1.05 -29.54
N ILE A 419 -28.82 0.66 -30.60
CA ILE A 419 -30.26 0.90 -30.74
C ILE A 419 -31.06 0.22 -29.62
N ASN A 420 -30.61 -0.94 -29.12
CA ASN A 420 -31.29 -1.63 -28.04
C ASN A 420 -31.15 -0.86 -26.72
N ASN A 421 -29.94 -0.36 -26.43
CA ASN A 421 -29.70 0.45 -25.23
C ASN A 421 -30.44 1.79 -25.30
N ILE A 422 -30.47 2.42 -26.48
CA ILE A 422 -31.26 3.62 -26.75
C ILE A 422 -32.75 3.36 -26.50
N THR A 423 -33.30 2.30 -27.09
CA THR A 423 -34.72 1.98 -26.98
C THR A 423 -35.09 1.66 -25.54
N SER A 424 -34.22 0.95 -24.83
CA SER A 424 -34.35 0.66 -23.40
C SER A 424 -34.36 1.95 -22.56
N ALA A 425 -33.40 2.85 -22.82
CA ALA A 425 -33.32 4.16 -22.17
C ALA A 425 -34.60 4.98 -22.39
N LEU A 426 -35.10 5.06 -23.63
CA LEU A 426 -36.32 5.80 -23.96
C LEU A 426 -37.58 5.25 -23.29
N ARG A 427 -37.60 3.96 -22.96
CA ARG A 427 -38.66 3.33 -22.17
C ARG A 427 -38.53 3.58 -20.67
N GLY A 428 -37.57 4.39 -20.24
CA GLY A 428 -37.35 4.79 -18.85
C GLY A 428 -36.21 4.05 -18.13
N ASN A 429 -35.47 3.18 -18.83
CA ASN A 429 -34.33 2.49 -18.24
C ASN A 429 -33.10 3.43 -18.12
N SER A 430 -33.08 4.18 -17.04
CA SER A 430 -32.01 5.14 -16.73
C SER A 430 -30.65 4.46 -16.55
N GLU A 431 -30.62 3.19 -16.12
CA GLU A 431 -29.39 2.41 -15.97
C GLU A 431 -28.76 2.07 -17.32
N ALA A 432 -29.57 1.72 -18.32
CA ALA A 432 -29.08 1.48 -19.68
C ALA A 432 -28.42 2.73 -20.25
N TYR A 433 -29.02 3.91 -20.04
CA TYR A 433 -28.43 5.18 -20.45
C TYR A 433 -27.19 5.55 -19.64
N PHE A 434 -27.16 5.27 -18.34
CA PHE A 434 -25.98 5.50 -17.51
C PHE A 434 -24.77 4.70 -18.01
N LYS A 435 -24.96 3.40 -18.27
CA LYS A 435 -23.87 2.48 -18.65
C LYS A 435 -23.45 2.60 -20.10
N TYR A 436 -24.43 2.79 -21.00
CA TYR A 436 -24.21 2.73 -22.45
C TYR A 436 -24.91 3.88 -23.20
N PRO A 437 -24.63 5.15 -22.85
CA PRO A 437 -25.21 6.28 -23.54
C PRO A 437 -24.61 6.42 -24.95
N PRO A 438 -25.40 6.85 -25.96
CA PRO A 438 -24.85 7.14 -27.28
C PRO A 438 -23.78 8.22 -27.19
N ALA A 439 -22.56 7.91 -27.63
CA ALA A 439 -21.39 8.75 -27.38
C ALA A 439 -20.40 8.76 -28.55
N ILE A 440 -19.73 9.90 -28.72
CA ILE A 440 -18.59 10.07 -29.64
C ILE A 440 -17.37 10.43 -28.80
N ILE A 441 -16.31 9.62 -28.90
CA ILE A 441 -15.02 9.89 -28.30
C ILE A 441 -14.17 10.67 -29.29
N MET A 442 -13.65 11.80 -28.85
CA MET A 442 -12.92 12.74 -29.68
C MET A 442 -11.70 13.31 -28.97
N GLU A 443 -10.80 13.88 -29.77
CA GLU A 443 -9.66 14.65 -29.32
C GLU A 443 -10.09 15.77 -28.37
N PHE A 444 -9.38 15.92 -27.25
CA PHE A 444 -9.61 17.04 -26.34
C PHE A 444 -8.92 18.29 -26.88
N MET A 445 -9.70 19.35 -27.10
CA MET A 445 -9.24 20.62 -27.65
C MET A 445 -8.92 21.60 -26.52
N GLU A 446 -7.66 21.68 -26.09
CA GLU A 446 -7.26 22.42 -24.88
C GLU A 446 -7.45 23.94 -25.00
N GLY A 447 -7.43 24.46 -26.22
CA GLY A 447 -7.54 25.90 -26.49
C GLY A 447 -8.97 26.44 -26.52
N GLY A 448 -9.97 25.59 -26.32
CA GLY A 448 -11.39 25.99 -26.39
C GLY A 448 -11.85 26.29 -27.81
N THR A 449 -12.92 27.09 -27.93
CA THR A 449 -13.58 27.41 -29.20
C THR A 449 -13.35 28.84 -29.67
N ALA A 450 -13.63 29.15 -30.94
CA ALA A 450 -13.69 30.53 -31.41
C ALA A 450 -14.78 31.35 -30.68
N ALA A 451 -15.84 30.70 -30.19
CA ALA A 451 -16.85 31.34 -29.34
C ALA A 451 -16.29 31.75 -27.96
N ASP A 452 -15.25 31.07 -27.47
CA ASP A 452 -14.55 31.47 -26.24
C ASP A 452 -13.52 32.57 -26.53
N LEU A 453 -12.88 32.51 -27.69
CA LEU A 453 -11.89 33.51 -28.10
C LEU A 453 -12.49 34.93 -28.19
N ILE A 454 -13.72 35.06 -28.69
CA ILE A 454 -14.40 36.37 -28.76
C ILE A 454 -14.75 36.98 -27.39
N LYS A 455 -14.65 36.21 -26.29
CA LYS A 455 -14.86 36.71 -24.93
C LYS A 455 -13.59 37.31 -24.32
N THR A 456 -12.47 37.26 -25.05
CA THR A 456 -11.16 37.74 -24.58
C THR A 456 -10.91 39.19 -25.02
N GLN A 457 -9.92 39.84 -24.41
CA GLN A 457 -9.51 41.20 -24.79
C GLN A 457 -8.86 41.29 -26.19
N LEU A 458 -8.58 40.16 -26.85
CA LEU A 458 -8.01 40.12 -28.20
C LEU A 458 -8.92 40.77 -29.25
N VAL A 459 -10.23 40.77 -29.03
CA VAL A 459 -11.20 41.38 -29.95
C VAL A 459 -11.01 42.89 -30.11
N ASN A 460 -10.41 43.54 -29.11
CA ASN A 460 -10.14 44.97 -29.13
C ASN A 460 -8.81 45.31 -29.81
N HIS A 461 -8.02 44.30 -30.21
CA HIS A 461 -6.71 44.53 -30.80
C HIS A 461 -6.82 44.89 -32.29
N PRO A 462 -6.00 45.83 -32.82
CA PRO A 462 -6.04 46.22 -34.24
C PRO A 462 -5.83 45.08 -35.25
N GLN A 463 -5.15 44.01 -34.83
CA GLN A 463 -4.92 42.81 -35.66
C GLN A 463 -6.03 41.75 -35.55
N TRP A 464 -7.13 42.02 -34.83
CA TRP A 464 -8.25 41.09 -34.73
C TRP A 464 -8.80 40.65 -36.11
N PRO A 465 -8.98 41.52 -37.13
CA PRO A 465 -9.40 41.07 -38.45
C PRO A 465 -8.42 40.10 -39.14
N ILE A 466 -7.12 40.19 -38.84
CA ILE A 466 -6.11 39.25 -39.33
C ILE A 466 -6.27 37.89 -38.64
N ILE A 467 -6.48 37.89 -37.32
CA ILE A 467 -6.79 36.67 -36.56
C ILE A 467 -8.02 35.96 -37.16
N VAL A 468 -9.10 36.71 -37.45
CA VAL A 468 -10.30 36.17 -38.10
C VAL A 468 -9.97 35.63 -39.50
N LYS A 469 -9.21 36.36 -40.32
CA LYS A 469 -8.76 35.88 -41.66
C LYS A 469 -8.07 34.52 -41.56
N LEU A 470 -7.16 34.34 -40.60
CA LEU A 470 -6.44 33.08 -40.40
C LEU A 470 -7.39 31.95 -40.02
N ILE A 471 -8.27 32.17 -39.03
CA ILE A 471 -9.25 31.15 -38.61
C ILE A 471 -10.13 30.72 -39.79
N ILE A 472 -10.70 31.67 -40.52
CA ILE A 472 -11.60 31.38 -41.64
C ILE A 472 -10.87 30.67 -42.78
N ARG A 473 -9.61 31.00 -43.05
CA ARG A 473 -8.77 30.28 -44.02
C ARG A 473 -8.63 28.81 -43.65
N GLU A 474 -8.26 28.50 -42.40
CA GLU A 474 -8.05 27.10 -41.98
C GLU A 474 -9.35 26.29 -42.05
N ILE A 475 -10.49 26.90 -41.71
CA ILE A 475 -11.81 26.26 -41.81
C ILE A 475 -12.27 26.10 -43.27
N ALA A 476 -11.98 27.07 -44.14
CA ALA A 476 -12.23 26.93 -45.58
C ALA A 476 -11.43 25.75 -46.18
N MET A 477 -10.17 25.55 -45.74
CA MET A 477 -9.38 24.39 -46.14
C MET A 477 -9.97 23.07 -45.62
N ALA A 478 -10.48 23.04 -44.38
CA ALA A 478 -11.18 21.88 -43.83
C ALA A 478 -12.43 21.54 -44.66
N LEU A 479 -13.27 22.54 -44.95
CA LEU A 479 -14.48 22.38 -45.76
C LEU A 479 -14.16 21.96 -47.19
N SER A 480 -13.13 22.52 -47.81
CA SER A 480 -12.69 22.11 -49.15
C SER A 480 -12.33 20.63 -49.20
N PHE A 481 -11.60 20.14 -48.19
CA PHE A 481 -11.32 18.71 -48.06
C PHE A 481 -12.60 17.89 -47.88
N LEU A 482 -13.51 18.30 -47.01
CA LEU A 482 -14.77 17.59 -46.76
C LEU A 482 -15.66 17.52 -48.00
N HIS A 483 -15.81 18.65 -48.70
CA HIS A 483 -16.59 18.78 -49.93
C HIS A 483 -16.03 17.92 -51.07
N LYS A 484 -14.70 17.86 -51.21
CA LYS A 484 -14.03 16.96 -52.19
C LYS A 484 -14.24 15.48 -51.90
N ASN A 485 -14.45 15.12 -50.63
CA ASN A 485 -14.82 13.76 -50.23
C ASN A 485 -16.34 13.51 -50.28
N GLY A 486 -17.13 14.47 -50.78
CA GLY A 486 -18.56 14.30 -51.00
C GLY A 486 -19.42 14.50 -49.75
N TYR A 487 -18.91 15.13 -48.70
CA TYR A 487 -19.67 15.43 -47.47
C TYR A 487 -19.95 16.93 -47.32
N VAL A 488 -21.00 17.27 -46.58
CA VAL A 488 -21.40 18.63 -46.21
C VAL A 488 -21.52 18.68 -44.69
N HIS A 489 -20.96 19.70 -44.04
CA HIS A 489 -20.85 19.79 -42.58
C HIS A 489 -22.16 20.23 -41.88
N LEU A 490 -22.89 21.16 -42.48
CA LEU A 490 -24.19 21.70 -42.09
C LEU A 490 -24.28 22.50 -40.77
N ASP A 491 -23.23 22.48 -39.94
CA ASP A 491 -23.20 23.22 -38.66
C ASP A 491 -21.90 24.03 -38.43
N VAL A 492 -21.48 24.82 -39.43
CA VAL A 492 -20.29 25.71 -39.30
C VAL A 492 -20.67 26.95 -38.48
N LYS A 493 -20.05 27.09 -37.31
CA LYS A 493 -20.25 28.21 -36.38
C LYS A 493 -19.08 28.36 -35.39
N PRO A 494 -18.91 29.48 -34.68
CA PRO A 494 -17.80 29.69 -33.76
C PRO A 494 -17.65 28.61 -32.67
N GLN A 495 -18.75 28.00 -32.22
CA GLN A 495 -18.74 26.94 -31.21
C GLN A 495 -18.14 25.62 -31.73
N ASN A 496 -18.12 25.43 -33.05
CA ASN A 496 -17.57 24.23 -33.69
C ASN A 496 -16.17 24.47 -34.30
N ILE A 497 -15.61 25.66 -34.11
CA ILE A 497 -14.22 25.98 -34.48
C ILE A 497 -13.37 25.90 -33.22
N PHE A 498 -12.46 24.94 -33.17
CA PHE A 498 -11.67 24.60 -31.98
C PHE A 498 -10.18 24.92 -32.16
N PHE A 499 -9.51 25.14 -31.03
CA PHE A 499 -8.06 25.29 -30.96
C PHE A 499 -7.43 24.10 -30.21
N ALA A 500 -6.48 23.41 -30.85
CA ALA A 500 -5.86 22.21 -30.29
C ALA A 500 -5.09 22.53 -29.00
N LYS A 501 -4.43 23.69 -28.98
CA LYS A 501 -3.71 24.24 -27.83
C LYS A 501 -4.21 25.64 -27.51
N LYS A 502 -3.93 26.11 -26.28
CA LYS A 502 -4.18 27.49 -25.89
C LYS A 502 -3.51 28.44 -26.88
N VAL A 503 -4.31 29.37 -27.42
CA VAL A 503 -3.88 30.29 -28.48
C VAL A 503 -2.89 31.34 -27.96
N GLY A 504 -2.90 31.63 -26.66
CA GLY A 504 -2.07 32.67 -26.02
C GLY A 504 -2.85 33.94 -25.74
N ASN A 505 -2.24 34.85 -24.98
CA ASN A 505 -2.83 36.17 -24.67
C ASN A 505 -2.14 37.31 -25.42
N GLN A 506 -0.96 37.06 -25.99
CA GLN A 506 -0.21 38.02 -26.78
C GLN A 506 -0.47 37.78 -28.26
N VAL A 507 -0.61 38.86 -29.02
CA VAL A 507 -1.08 38.77 -30.40
C VAL A 507 -0.07 38.07 -31.32
N ASP A 508 1.23 38.31 -31.15
CA ASP A 508 2.27 37.61 -31.92
C ASP A 508 2.24 36.09 -31.68
N GLU A 509 2.00 35.68 -30.43
CA GLU A 509 1.85 34.28 -30.06
C GLU A 509 0.60 33.67 -30.72
N VAL A 510 -0.53 34.39 -30.67
CA VAL A 510 -1.79 33.97 -31.30
C VAL A 510 -1.61 33.80 -32.81
N LEU A 511 -1.03 34.79 -33.50
CA LEU A 511 -0.78 34.73 -34.93
C LEU A 511 0.13 33.58 -35.32
N ARG A 512 1.20 33.33 -34.55
CA ARG A 512 2.08 32.18 -34.76
C ARG A 512 1.32 30.87 -34.59
N ASN A 513 0.57 30.74 -33.50
CA ASN A 513 -0.16 29.52 -33.17
C ASN A 513 -1.28 29.21 -34.18
N LEU A 514 -1.98 30.23 -34.70
CA LEU A 514 -3.03 30.05 -35.72
C LEU A 514 -2.48 29.63 -37.09
N ASN A 515 -1.22 29.92 -37.39
CA ASN A 515 -0.56 29.49 -38.63
C ASN A 515 0.01 28.06 -38.55
N LEU A 516 0.04 27.43 -37.36
CA LEU A 516 0.45 26.05 -37.22
C LEU A 516 -0.65 25.12 -37.74
N VAL A 517 -0.30 24.28 -38.72
CA VAL A 517 -1.22 23.29 -39.29
C VAL A 517 -1.76 22.39 -38.19
N GLY A 518 -3.09 22.27 -38.15
CA GLY A 518 -3.78 21.45 -37.16
C GLY A 518 -4.00 22.11 -35.80
N ASN A 519 -3.63 23.38 -35.61
CA ASN A 519 -4.01 24.09 -34.40
C ASN A 519 -5.43 24.64 -34.45
N VAL A 520 -5.91 25.10 -35.62
CA VAL A 520 -7.32 25.43 -35.86
C VAL A 520 -8.01 24.24 -36.50
N LYS A 521 -9.07 23.75 -35.87
CA LYS A 521 -9.80 22.56 -36.33
C LYS A 521 -11.30 22.78 -36.36
N LEU A 522 -11.97 22.20 -37.36
CA LEU A 522 -13.42 22.09 -37.42
C LEU A 522 -13.86 20.84 -36.65
N GLY A 523 -14.77 21.00 -35.69
CA GLY A 523 -15.36 19.91 -34.91
C GLY A 523 -16.83 19.69 -35.27
N ASP A 524 -17.46 18.75 -34.57
CA ASP A 524 -18.86 18.36 -34.76
C ASP A 524 -19.23 17.76 -36.13
N LEU A 525 -18.37 16.88 -36.64
CA LEU A 525 -18.67 16.02 -37.79
C LEU A 525 -19.91 15.13 -37.61
N GLY A 526 -20.53 15.10 -36.42
CA GLY A 526 -21.79 14.41 -36.17
C GLY A 526 -22.97 14.96 -36.98
N SER A 527 -22.91 16.22 -37.42
CA SER A 527 -23.94 16.81 -38.29
C SER A 527 -23.65 16.62 -39.78
N ALA A 528 -22.48 16.07 -40.13
CA ALA A 528 -22.06 15.95 -41.52
C ALA A 528 -22.75 14.77 -42.22
N VAL A 529 -23.19 14.99 -43.46
CA VAL A 529 -23.85 13.98 -44.30
C VAL A 529 -23.28 14.02 -45.71
N LYS A 530 -23.51 12.97 -46.51
CA LYS A 530 -23.11 13.03 -47.93
C LYS A 530 -23.92 14.08 -48.67
N ALA A 531 -23.28 14.77 -49.61
CA ALA A 531 -23.95 15.70 -50.50
C ALA A 531 -25.13 15.00 -51.21
N GLY A 532 -26.28 15.67 -51.23
CA GLY A 532 -27.53 15.11 -51.78
C GLY A 532 -28.34 14.25 -50.81
N GLN A 533 -27.80 13.81 -49.66
CA GLN A 533 -28.59 13.12 -48.64
C GLN A 533 -29.45 14.10 -47.84
N LYS A 534 -30.60 13.61 -47.36
CA LYS A 534 -31.48 14.36 -46.48
C LYS A 534 -30.81 14.58 -45.13
N PHE A 535 -31.18 15.66 -44.47
CA PHE A 535 -30.69 16.05 -43.16
C PHE A 535 -31.81 16.80 -42.42
N ASN A 536 -31.64 17.01 -41.12
CA ASN A 536 -32.69 17.56 -40.26
C ASN A 536 -32.18 18.61 -39.26
N GLN A 537 -30.91 19.03 -39.36
CA GLN A 537 -30.32 20.01 -38.47
C GLN A 537 -30.02 21.31 -39.20
N ALA A 538 -30.36 22.43 -38.55
CA ALA A 538 -29.99 23.77 -38.95
C ALA A 538 -29.85 24.64 -37.69
N THR A 539 -28.91 25.58 -37.71
CA THR A 539 -28.78 26.62 -36.69
C THR A 539 -29.19 27.94 -37.33
N PRO A 540 -30.43 28.45 -37.16
CA PRO A 540 -30.96 29.60 -37.90
C PRO A 540 -30.08 30.85 -37.92
N ALA A 541 -29.25 31.05 -36.87
CA ALA A 541 -28.31 32.15 -36.79
C ALA A 541 -27.18 32.11 -37.86
N TYR A 542 -26.81 30.93 -38.34
CA TYR A 542 -25.68 30.72 -39.26
C TYR A 542 -26.11 30.06 -40.57
N SER A 543 -27.15 29.21 -40.54
CA SER A 543 -27.65 28.48 -41.70
C SER A 543 -28.32 29.41 -42.72
N PRO A 544 -28.13 29.16 -44.03
CA PRO A 544 -28.86 29.91 -45.04
C PRO A 544 -30.34 29.48 -45.14
N PRO A 545 -31.22 30.34 -45.66
CA PRO A 545 -32.65 30.02 -45.81
C PRO A 545 -32.94 28.74 -46.59
N GLU A 546 -32.17 28.43 -47.64
CA GLU A 546 -32.36 27.21 -48.43
C GLU A 546 -31.94 25.93 -47.70
N GLN A 547 -31.13 26.01 -46.63
CA GLN A 547 -30.87 24.85 -45.77
C GLN A 547 -32.15 24.45 -45.04
N LEU A 548 -32.87 25.42 -44.46
CA LEU A 548 -34.15 25.14 -43.80
C LEU A 548 -35.22 24.73 -44.81
N GLU A 549 -35.25 25.34 -46.00
CA GLU A 549 -36.11 24.90 -47.09
C GLU A 549 -35.86 23.45 -47.50
N ALA A 550 -34.59 23.03 -47.58
CA ALA A 550 -34.23 21.67 -47.90
C ALA A 550 -34.71 20.68 -46.83
N ILE A 551 -34.62 21.03 -45.55
CA ILE A 551 -35.18 20.23 -44.45
C ILE A 551 -36.71 20.09 -44.63
N VAL A 552 -37.41 21.21 -44.83
CA VAL A 552 -38.87 21.24 -44.95
C VAL A 552 -39.38 20.44 -46.15
N LEU A 553 -38.67 20.52 -47.28
CA LEU A 553 -39.03 19.84 -48.53
C LEU A 553 -38.41 18.45 -48.68
N GLY A 554 -37.59 18.00 -47.73
CA GLY A 554 -36.86 16.73 -47.82
C GLY A 554 -35.86 16.67 -48.98
N LYS A 555 -35.21 17.79 -49.30
CA LYS A 555 -34.12 17.87 -50.28
C LYS A 555 -32.76 17.53 -49.65
N GLY A 556 -31.77 17.32 -50.50
CA GLY A 556 -30.43 16.94 -50.09
C GLY A 556 -29.53 18.10 -49.64
N ALA A 557 -28.49 17.77 -48.85
CA ALA A 557 -27.44 18.70 -48.43
C ALA A 557 -26.62 19.21 -49.61
N ASN A 558 -26.18 20.47 -49.55
CA ASN A 558 -25.38 21.10 -50.60
C ASN A 558 -24.15 21.82 -50.00
N PRO A 559 -22.93 21.66 -50.56
CA PRO A 559 -21.72 22.34 -50.08
C PRO A 559 -21.83 23.86 -49.93
N SER A 560 -22.64 24.53 -50.75
CA SER A 560 -22.87 25.98 -50.68
C SER A 560 -23.54 26.42 -49.37
N MET A 561 -24.17 25.50 -48.62
CA MET A 561 -24.74 25.77 -47.30
C MET A 561 -23.64 26.01 -46.26
N ASP A 562 -22.55 25.23 -46.31
CA ASP A 562 -21.40 25.43 -45.42
C ASP A 562 -20.66 26.73 -45.73
N VAL A 563 -20.55 27.07 -47.02
CA VAL A 563 -19.89 28.32 -47.44
C VAL A 563 -20.64 29.53 -46.90
N PHE A 564 -21.98 29.53 -46.97
CA PHE A 564 -22.77 30.60 -46.37
C PHE A 564 -22.54 30.70 -44.86
N SER A 565 -22.60 29.55 -44.18
CA SER A 565 -22.38 29.46 -42.74
C SER A 565 -20.97 29.96 -42.34
N LEU A 566 -19.96 29.69 -43.16
CA LEU A 566 -18.60 30.22 -43.01
C LEU A 566 -18.57 31.75 -43.16
N GLY A 567 -19.31 32.31 -44.13
CA GLY A 567 -19.45 33.76 -44.33
C GLY A 567 -20.09 34.46 -43.14
N ILE A 568 -21.20 33.93 -42.62
CA ILE A 568 -21.85 34.45 -41.41
C ILE A 568 -20.95 34.29 -40.18
N THR A 569 -20.21 33.18 -40.09
CA THR A 569 -19.23 32.99 -39.01
C THR A 569 -18.11 34.04 -39.07
N ALA A 570 -17.56 34.31 -40.25
CA ALA A 570 -16.55 35.35 -40.44
C ALA A 570 -17.09 36.74 -40.08
N TYR A 571 -18.30 37.07 -40.54
CA TYR A 571 -18.99 38.31 -40.20
C TYR A 571 -19.15 38.46 -38.68
N TYR A 572 -19.71 37.44 -38.01
CA TYR A 572 -19.93 37.47 -36.57
C TYR A 572 -18.63 37.58 -35.76
N LEU A 573 -17.56 36.90 -36.18
CA LEU A 573 -16.27 37.02 -35.51
C LEU A 573 -15.69 38.44 -35.65
N LEU A 574 -15.94 39.16 -36.74
CA LEU A 574 -15.46 40.53 -36.94
C LEU A 574 -16.29 41.57 -36.18
N THR A 575 -17.61 41.43 -36.18
CA THR A 575 -18.53 42.45 -35.65
C THR A 575 -18.95 42.18 -34.21
N LEU A 576 -18.77 40.94 -33.72
CA LEU A 576 -19.25 40.45 -32.43
C LEU A 576 -20.79 40.47 -32.30
N HIS A 577 -21.50 40.79 -33.37
CA HIS A 577 -22.95 40.89 -33.45
C HIS A 577 -23.45 40.16 -34.69
N ASN A 578 -24.49 39.35 -34.55
CA ASN A 578 -25.09 38.65 -35.68
C ASN A 578 -26.34 39.39 -36.14
N ASP A 579 -26.14 40.48 -36.89
CA ASP A 579 -27.22 41.33 -37.41
C ASP A 579 -27.84 40.78 -38.71
N ASN A 580 -27.76 39.46 -38.92
CA ASN A 580 -28.37 38.81 -40.08
C ASN A 580 -29.91 38.99 -40.00
N PRO A 581 -30.53 39.75 -40.92
CA PRO A 581 -31.95 40.08 -40.85
C PRO A 581 -32.86 38.86 -41.10
N ALA A 582 -32.33 37.76 -41.61
CA ALA A 582 -33.07 36.53 -41.82
C ALA A 582 -33.41 35.79 -40.51
N ILE A 583 -32.66 36.02 -39.42
CA ILE A 583 -32.75 35.23 -38.18
C ILE A 583 -34.18 35.15 -37.61
N PRO A 584 -34.92 36.27 -37.44
CA PRO A 584 -36.27 36.21 -36.88
C PRO A 584 -37.21 35.35 -37.74
N TYR A 585 -37.09 35.44 -39.06
CA TYR A 585 -37.89 34.67 -40.01
C TYR A 585 -37.53 33.18 -40.00
N LEU A 586 -36.23 32.86 -39.93
CA LEU A 586 -35.75 31.48 -39.88
C LEU A 586 -36.11 30.78 -38.56
N ASN A 587 -36.01 31.49 -37.43
CA ASN A 587 -36.50 30.99 -36.14
C ASN A 587 -38.00 30.69 -36.22
N LYS A 588 -38.80 31.65 -36.73
CA LYS A 588 -40.24 31.46 -36.87
C LYS A 588 -40.60 30.31 -37.81
N ALA A 589 -39.88 30.17 -38.92
CA ALA A 589 -40.06 29.05 -39.83
C ALA A 589 -39.73 27.71 -39.18
N SER A 590 -38.67 27.64 -38.37
CA SER A 590 -38.29 26.43 -37.63
C SER A 590 -39.39 26.02 -36.64
N ASP A 591 -39.91 26.95 -35.86
CA ASP A 591 -41.02 26.69 -34.92
C ASP A 591 -42.28 26.18 -35.64
N LEU A 592 -42.62 26.80 -36.78
CA LEU A 592 -43.76 26.41 -37.59
C LEU A 592 -43.59 25.01 -38.20
N PHE A 593 -42.38 24.68 -38.67
CA PHE A 593 -42.07 23.36 -39.19
C PHE A 593 -42.19 22.28 -38.12
N ILE A 594 -41.63 22.51 -36.92
CA ILE A 594 -41.76 21.60 -35.77
C ILE A 594 -43.24 21.39 -35.41
N SER A 595 -44.07 22.42 -35.56
CA SER A 595 -45.52 22.36 -35.32
C SER A 595 -46.33 21.75 -36.48
N GLY A 596 -45.68 21.24 -37.54
CA GLY A 596 -46.33 20.65 -38.71
C GLY A 596 -46.94 21.66 -39.71
N ARG A 597 -46.72 22.97 -39.53
CA ARG A 597 -47.27 24.05 -40.37
C ARG A 597 -46.37 24.36 -41.56
N ILE A 598 -46.19 23.37 -42.43
CA ILE A 598 -45.22 23.37 -43.54
C ILE A 598 -45.35 24.58 -44.47
N ASN A 599 -46.57 24.88 -44.94
CA ASN A 599 -46.78 25.97 -45.92
C ASN A 599 -46.42 27.35 -45.34
N GLU A 600 -46.71 27.57 -44.06
CA GLU A 600 -46.37 28.83 -43.39
C GLU A 600 -44.87 28.93 -43.14
N ALA A 601 -44.23 27.83 -42.75
CA ALA A 601 -42.76 27.77 -42.63
C ALA A 601 -42.09 28.17 -43.95
N LEU A 602 -42.56 27.66 -45.09
CA LEU A 602 -42.08 28.05 -46.42
C LEU A 602 -42.30 29.55 -46.73
N GLY A 603 -43.43 30.12 -46.28
CA GLY A 603 -43.69 31.55 -46.38
C GLY A 603 -42.64 32.40 -45.66
N TYR A 604 -42.32 32.05 -44.40
CA TYR A 604 -41.28 32.73 -43.62
C TYR A 604 -39.88 32.52 -44.20
N ILE A 605 -39.57 31.33 -44.74
CA ILE A 605 -38.30 31.07 -45.45
C ILE A 605 -38.17 31.99 -46.68
N ASN A 606 -39.24 32.19 -47.44
CA ASN A 606 -39.21 33.11 -48.58
C ASN A 606 -39.00 34.57 -48.14
N GLN A 607 -39.61 35.00 -47.03
CA GLN A 607 -39.34 36.32 -46.45
C GLN A 607 -37.87 36.45 -46.02
N ALA A 608 -37.30 35.41 -45.40
CA ALA A 608 -35.89 35.36 -45.02
C ALA A 608 -34.96 35.57 -46.24
N LYS A 609 -35.27 34.94 -47.38
CA LYS A 609 -34.53 35.14 -48.64
C LYS A 609 -34.60 36.59 -49.14
N VAL A 610 -35.78 37.22 -49.05
CA VAL A 610 -35.99 38.61 -49.49
C VAL A 610 -35.17 39.59 -48.65
N VAL A 611 -35.26 39.51 -47.32
CA VAL A 611 -34.52 40.44 -46.45
C VAL A 611 -33.02 40.25 -46.55
N LEU A 612 -32.56 39.01 -46.74
CA LEU A 612 -31.15 38.69 -46.92
C LEU A 612 -30.60 39.23 -48.25
N ALA A 613 -31.39 39.22 -49.33
CA ALA A 613 -30.96 39.73 -50.64
C ALA A 613 -30.66 41.25 -50.63
N SER A 614 -31.40 41.99 -49.80
CA SER A 614 -31.21 43.43 -49.60
C SER A 614 -30.15 43.76 -48.54
N TRP A 615 -29.67 42.76 -47.78
CA TRP A 615 -28.72 42.99 -46.70
C TRP A 615 -27.34 43.37 -47.22
N ARG A 616 -26.76 44.42 -46.64
CA ARG A 616 -25.39 44.87 -46.89
C ARG A 616 -24.70 45.00 -45.54
N PRO A 617 -24.08 43.93 -45.02
CA PRO A 617 -23.42 43.99 -43.72
C PRO A 617 -22.32 45.06 -43.73
N GLN A 618 -22.26 45.83 -42.64
CA GLN A 618 -21.18 46.77 -42.37
C GLN A 618 -20.03 46.01 -41.69
N LEU A 619 -18.81 46.23 -42.16
CA LEU A 619 -17.60 45.57 -41.65
C LEU A 619 -16.64 46.61 -41.04
N PRO A 620 -15.80 46.22 -40.05
CA PRO A 620 -14.79 47.11 -39.51
C PRO A 620 -13.87 47.70 -40.59
N PRO A 621 -13.51 49.00 -40.55
CA PRO A 621 -12.70 49.64 -41.59
C PRO A 621 -11.32 49.02 -41.82
N ASN A 622 -10.74 48.39 -40.80
CA ASN A 622 -9.43 47.70 -40.87
C ASN A 622 -9.53 46.24 -41.36
N THR A 623 -10.68 45.82 -41.88
CA THR A 623 -10.85 44.45 -42.41
C THR A 623 -10.06 44.28 -43.72
N PRO A 624 -9.23 43.24 -43.88
CA PRO A 624 -8.53 42.96 -45.12
C PRO A 624 -9.49 42.81 -46.31
N GLN A 625 -9.13 43.38 -47.46
CA GLN A 625 -10.01 43.38 -48.64
C GLN A 625 -10.36 41.96 -49.12
N GLU A 626 -9.44 41.00 -48.97
CA GLU A 626 -9.74 39.60 -49.32
C GLU A 626 -10.83 39.02 -48.43
N LEU A 627 -10.81 39.35 -47.13
CA LEU A 627 -11.82 38.90 -46.17
C LEU A 627 -13.16 39.58 -46.42
N VAL A 628 -13.17 40.87 -46.78
CA VAL A 628 -14.37 41.58 -47.23
C VAL A 628 -15.01 40.87 -48.42
N ASN A 629 -14.21 40.59 -49.47
CA ASN A 629 -14.68 39.91 -50.67
C ASN A 629 -15.23 38.52 -50.36
N VAL A 630 -14.54 37.76 -49.49
CA VAL A 630 -14.99 36.44 -49.03
C VAL A 630 -16.34 36.52 -48.33
N ILE A 631 -16.52 37.45 -47.38
CA ILE A 631 -17.79 37.57 -46.66
C ILE A 631 -18.94 37.82 -47.63
N TYR A 632 -18.83 38.82 -48.51
CA TYR A 632 -19.88 39.11 -49.49
C TYR A 632 -20.10 37.96 -50.50
N GLY A 633 -19.03 37.31 -50.95
CA GLY A 633 -19.12 36.16 -51.86
C GLY A 633 -19.72 34.92 -51.22
N CYS A 634 -19.59 34.74 -49.90
CA CYS A 634 -20.18 33.62 -49.17
C CYS A 634 -21.66 33.82 -48.85
N ILE A 635 -22.08 35.05 -48.49
CA ILE A 635 -23.44 35.32 -47.99
C ILE A 635 -24.45 35.67 -49.10
N THR A 636 -24.06 35.62 -50.38
CA THR A 636 -24.99 35.89 -51.48
C THR A 636 -26.19 34.93 -51.46
N THR A 637 -27.38 35.45 -51.75
CA THR A 637 -28.64 34.67 -51.76
C THR A 637 -28.73 33.72 -52.94
N ASP A 638 -28.02 34.01 -54.03
CA ASP A 638 -27.90 33.10 -55.17
C ASP A 638 -26.79 32.07 -54.86
N PHE A 639 -27.21 30.91 -54.34
CA PHE A 639 -26.26 29.87 -53.89
C PHE A 639 -25.37 29.33 -55.03
N MET A 640 -25.77 29.47 -56.30
CA MET A 640 -24.97 29.09 -57.47
C MET A 640 -23.83 30.07 -57.74
N LYS A 641 -23.92 31.29 -57.22
CA LYS A 641 -22.88 32.32 -57.33
C LYS A 641 -21.99 32.43 -56.08
N ARG A 642 -22.26 31.64 -55.04
CA ARG A 642 -21.38 31.60 -53.87
C ARG A 642 -20.01 31.07 -54.26
N TYR A 643 -18.99 31.56 -53.57
CA TYR A 643 -17.68 30.95 -53.67
C TYR A 643 -17.72 29.48 -53.27
N THR A 644 -16.81 28.67 -53.81
CA THR A 644 -16.55 27.35 -53.25
C THR A 644 -15.63 27.49 -52.03
N SER A 645 -15.66 26.51 -51.13
CA SER A 645 -14.71 26.42 -50.00
C SER A 645 -13.25 26.47 -50.46
N GLU A 646 -12.95 25.90 -51.63
CA GLU A 646 -11.63 25.97 -52.28
C GLU A 646 -11.26 27.39 -52.73
N GLN A 647 -12.20 28.12 -53.35
CA GLN A 647 -11.99 29.51 -53.73
C GLN A 647 -11.76 30.40 -52.49
N VAL A 648 -12.52 30.20 -51.42
CA VAL A 648 -12.34 30.93 -50.15
C VAL A 648 -10.96 30.65 -49.57
N ALA A 649 -10.54 29.38 -49.48
CA ALA A 649 -9.23 29.01 -48.99
C ALA A 649 -8.10 29.65 -49.82
N TYR A 650 -8.25 29.66 -51.15
CA TYR A 650 -7.30 30.28 -52.07
C TYR A 650 -7.20 31.81 -51.87
N LEU A 651 -8.33 32.50 -51.78
CA LEU A 651 -8.38 33.96 -51.60
C LEU A 651 -7.74 34.40 -50.28
N LEU A 652 -7.97 33.67 -49.19
CA LEU A 652 -7.42 34.01 -47.87
C LEU A 652 -5.98 33.53 -47.64
N SER A 653 -5.43 32.75 -48.58
CA SER A 653 -4.02 32.33 -48.57
C SER A 653 -3.08 33.32 -49.27
N LYS A 654 -3.65 34.30 -49.99
CA LYS A 654 -2.93 35.49 -50.47
C LYS A 654 -2.82 36.51 -49.34
#